data_AF-A0A1I8A0E0-F1
#
_entry.id   AF-A0A1I8A0E0-F1
#
_cell.length_a   1.000
_cell.length_b   1.000
_cell.length_c   1.000
_cell.angle_alpha   90.00
_cell.angle_beta   90.00
_cell.angle_gamma   90.00
#
_symmetry.space_group_name_H-M   'P 1'
#
loop_
_entity.id
_entity.type
_entity.pdbx_description
1 polymer ?
#
loop_
_entity_poly.entity_id
_entity_poly.type
_entity_poly.pdbx_seq_one_letter_code
_entity_poly.pdbx_strand_id
1 'polypeptide(L)'
;MELLRKSSLPTPLFPERLVSEHSTFDILVSSGITWVASGADLCYALMMYGARTGVPLCVGLSIGVLIALLTSDFSWQPSVRRCPAVALSEPSVPQPVVDYVDNAEHWKVVVKKPPSTQPNAHQDVPHPGNQLIRARYAATELGIREKLIVVVLGQSSLSVALNASIGRHVPRVQLFFENSRIDAELATMANISPYRPNGQHAHVSILNSIFNQSFHENYDWFLLIPDTSYVNPFRLNDIVNHVNWNVPRVLGVANAEGNCMLQGGILLSNPALQSLIQQRHLCNSIVKPSDPEALEQCIRHATNLSCSDYVENYDYRWWKVEDSGEAGGASAVHDRVLTLSKYSGFNESLTVSPLLSDADARTLHEHFVRVEIAKLDEEIKKLDEESRQLGLANVDGPSWPTAVPAYSKAPNRYQVPKWEYFEGNVIFRNKPNQNVEPLEGNDFLDVKEVTAVAKAKVAEDPSSQGLTFVRLRNGYRIFDPRRGMDYMVDLVYRSSDDLAGDAELIVKRVHVCRPIVNTKIMHQVPYVKEDTDVTVVVPIQSTDDVAAFRKFARRHRDLCVSSPVDSRQTRIAVVMRGVDAAAARTVGSELGEIKATCKSWQMDTTILLLRSEKRSLFAVAALDAAVDHYGNQMIYLYLSPYADFQKEFYDRIRINTIKHFQIYVPIPFSEFHPQIVNAYNVLTDYEDKIAAGKSDSGSLADNMFIDNEQPVVDRLKRLNMMADKKKAEKPLVVHKDQGAFDTNDFSVFAVYGDDYVQMLDVFREKHGEDALTNMLDLAPMFISHPSIHILRAVEPTLRLRYRPKVCSNRLPTADYARCVLSRSETLATKAQLAKIIFSHLSGKS
;
A
#
# COMPACT_ATOMS: atom_id res chain seq x y z
N MET A 1 6.39 -47.93 -33.22
CA MET A 1 7.47 -48.82 -32.72
C MET A 1 7.68 -48.54 -31.24
N GLU A 2 7.99 -49.59 -30.49
CA GLU A 2 9.10 -49.70 -29.52
C GLU A 2 9.84 -48.44 -29.02
N LEU A 3 10.34 -48.39 -27.77
CA LEU A 3 10.05 -49.15 -26.54
C LEU A 3 10.84 -48.53 -25.36
N LEU A 4 10.46 -48.86 -24.11
CA LEU A 4 11.23 -48.69 -22.86
C LEU A 4 11.53 -47.24 -22.40
N ARG A 5 11.95 -46.98 -21.15
CA ARG A 5 11.45 -47.35 -19.79
C ARG A 5 12.56 -47.03 -18.77
N LYS A 6 12.18 -46.44 -17.62
CA LYS A 6 12.75 -46.70 -16.27
C LYS A 6 14.23 -46.33 -16.03
N SER A 7 14.74 -46.24 -14.79
CA SER A 7 14.15 -45.93 -13.47
C SER A 7 15.24 -45.89 -12.39
N SER A 8 15.05 -45.14 -11.30
CA SER A 8 15.59 -45.51 -9.99
C SER A 8 14.72 -45.02 -8.83
N LEU A 9 14.71 -45.83 -7.77
CA LEU A 9 14.09 -45.66 -6.44
C LEU A 9 15.26 -45.52 -5.43
N PRO A 10 15.07 -45.07 -4.15
CA PRO A 10 14.35 -45.86 -3.14
C PRO A 10 13.63 -45.09 -2.01
N THR A 11 12.90 -45.85 -1.17
CA THR A 11 12.23 -45.43 0.07
C THR A 11 12.92 -45.97 1.33
N PRO A 12 12.77 -45.27 2.47
CA PRO A 12 12.31 -45.86 3.75
C PRO A 12 11.19 -45.02 4.43
N LEU A 13 10.41 -45.45 5.45
CA LEU A 13 10.14 -46.78 6.01
C LEU A 13 8.72 -46.83 6.69
N PHE A 14 8.59 -47.29 7.94
CA PHE A 14 7.38 -47.50 8.78
C PHE A 14 7.80 -47.40 10.29
N PRO A 15 6.94 -47.49 11.37
CA PRO A 15 5.75 -48.36 11.53
C PRO A 15 4.55 -47.86 12.44
N GLU A 16 3.60 -48.79 12.68
CA GLU A 16 2.60 -48.87 13.80
C GLU A 16 1.26 -48.09 13.71
N ARG A 17 0.07 -48.59 14.13
CA ARG A 17 -0.42 -49.97 14.48
C ARG A 17 -1.97 -50.01 14.70
N LEU A 18 -2.64 -51.15 14.38
CA LEU A 18 -3.92 -51.67 14.96
C LEU A 18 -5.20 -50.79 14.71
N VAL A 19 -6.50 -51.17 14.83
CA VAL A 19 -7.33 -52.38 15.10
C VAL A 19 -8.79 -52.07 14.59
N SER A 20 -9.82 -52.92 14.35
CA SER A 20 -10.05 -54.39 14.30
C SER A 20 -11.36 -54.75 13.52
N GLU A 21 -11.31 -55.83 12.72
CA GLU A 21 -12.27 -56.98 12.68
C GLU A 21 -13.80 -56.91 12.31
N HIS A 22 -14.15 -57.76 11.33
CA HIS A 22 -15.25 -58.78 11.28
C HIS A 22 -16.77 -58.45 11.38
N SER A 23 -17.68 -59.38 11.01
CA SER A 23 -18.03 -59.89 9.66
C SER A 23 -19.13 -60.99 9.68
N THR A 24 -20.22 -60.81 8.91
CA THR A 24 -21.08 -61.84 8.24
C THR A 24 -21.94 -62.87 9.03
N PHE A 25 -22.97 -63.36 8.32
CA PHE A 25 -23.85 -64.56 8.53
C PHE A 25 -25.15 -64.48 9.38
N ASP A 26 -26.27 -64.22 8.66
CA ASP A 26 -27.43 -65.12 8.41
C ASP A 26 -28.45 -65.62 9.48
N ILE A 27 -29.64 -65.97 8.94
CA ILE A 27 -30.59 -67.07 9.31
C ILE A 27 -31.92 -66.77 10.09
N LEU A 28 -33.03 -67.06 9.37
CA LEU A 28 -34.41 -67.53 9.72
C LEU A 28 -35.44 -66.79 10.63
N VAL A 29 -36.53 -66.34 9.98
CA VAL A 29 -37.94 -66.86 10.06
C VAL A 29 -38.77 -66.78 11.38
N SER A 30 -39.80 -65.90 11.35
CA SER A 30 -41.14 -66.02 11.99
C SER A 30 -41.22 -65.91 13.54
N SER A 31 -42.38 -65.82 14.22
CA SER A 31 -43.83 -65.78 13.85
C SER A 31 -44.65 -65.09 14.96
N GLY A 32 -45.93 -64.77 14.68
CA GLY A 32 -46.97 -64.62 15.71
C GLY A 32 -47.53 -63.20 16.00
N ILE A 33 -48.73 -63.01 16.58
CA ILE A 33 -50.11 -63.48 16.25
C ILE A 33 -51.12 -62.80 17.23
N THR A 34 -52.40 -62.68 16.85
CA THR A 34 -53.58 -62.24 17.66
C THR A 34 -53.60 -60.79 18.20
N TRP A 35 -54.74 -60.17 18.51
CA TRP A 35 -56.16 -60.15 18.04
C TRP A 35 -56.99 -59.52 19.19
N VAL A 36 -58.07 -58.80 18.86
CA VAL A 36 -59.36 -58.61 19.60
C VAL A 36 -59.94 -57.23 19.24
N ALA A 37 -61.28 -57.10 19.28
CA ALA A 37 -62.03 -56.03 18.62
C ALA A 37 -63.22 -55.51 19.47
N SER A 38 -64.17 -54.83 18.81
CA SER A 38 -65.42 -54.21 19.30
C SER A 38 -65.29 -52.79 19.88
N GLY A 39 -66.24 -51.87 19.60
CA GLY A 39 -67.32 -51.93 18.60
C GLY A 39 -68.43 -50.89 18.79
N ALA A 40 -69.31 -50.77 17.78
CA ALA A 40 -70.65 -50.15 17.80
C ALA A 40 -70.78 -48.62 18.05
N ASP A 41 -71.77 -47.89 17.52
CA ASP A 41 -72.53 -48.01 16.24
C ASP A 41 -73.33 -46.70 15.97
N LEU A 42 -74.13 -46.67 14.90
CA LEU A 42 -75.19 -45.70 14.55
C LEU A 42 -74.78 -44.24 14.25
N CYS A 43 -74.91 -43.83 12.99
CA CYS A 43 -76.19 -43.24 12.54
C CYS A 43 -76.34 -43.26 11.01
N TYR A 44 -77.59 -43.20 10.51
CA TYR A 44 -77.92 -43.38 9.09
C TYR A 44 -78.10 -42.04 8.33
N ALA A 45 -77.95 -42.12 7.00
CA ALA A 45 -78.45 -41.20 5.97
C ALA A 45 -77.96 -39.74 5.96
N LEU A 46 -77.20 -39.37 4.90
CA LEU A 46 -77.76 -38.58 3.79
C LEU A 46 -76.85 -38.54 2.55
N MET A 47 -77.50 -38.37 1.38
CA MET A 47 -76.96 -37.98 0.07
C MET A 47 -75.78 -38.75 -0.56
N MET A 48 -76.15 -39.73 -1.37
CA MET A 48 -75.47 -40.01 -2.64
C MET A 48 -75.38 -38.73 -3.50
N TYR A 49 -74.19 -38.29 -3.90
CA TYR A 49 -73.84 -37.81 -5.26
C TYR A 49 -72.34 -37.43 -5.32
N GLY A 50 -71.56 -38.10 -6.18
CA GLY A 50 -70.13 -37.77 -6.37
C GLY A 50 -69.28 -38.84 -7.05
N ALA A 51 -69.66 -40.11 -6.98
CA ALA A 51 -68.89 -41.25 -7.51
C ALA A 51 -68.97 -41.41 -9.05
N ARG A 52 -68.65 -40.37 -9.83
CA ARG A 52 -68.59 -40.41 -11.31
C ARG A 52 -67.35 -39.80 -11.99
N THR A 53 -66.40 -39.24 -11.23
CA THR A 53 -65.15 -38.67 -11.80
C THR A 53 -63.88 -39.44 -11.40
N GLY A 54 -63.86 -40.13 -10.25
CA GLY A 54 -62.65 -40.80 -9.76
C GLY A 54 -62.18 -42.00 -10.60
N VAL A 55 -63.09 -42.92 -10.96
CA VAL A 55 -62.74 -44.17 -11.67
C VAL A 55 -62.01 -43.93 -13.00
N PRO A 56 -62.52 -43.13 -13.96
CA PRO A 56 -61.80 -42.90 -15.23
C PRO A 56 -60.48 -42.14 -15.04
N LEU A 57 -60.34 -41.33 -13.99
CA LEU A 57 -59.11 -40.60 -13.70
C LEU A 57 -58.03 -41.51 -13.10
N CYS A 58 -58.40 -42.44 -12.21
CA CYS A 58 -57.49 -43.47 -11.70
C CYS A 58 -57.07 -44.48 -12.80
N VAL A 59 -57.99 -44.85 -13.70
CA VAL A 59 -57.68 -45.70 -14.85
C VAL A 59 -56.81 -44.96 -15.88
N GLY A 60 -57.07 -43.67 -16.12
CA GLY A 60 -56.24 -42.83 -16.98
C GLY A 60 -54.81 -42.66 -16.44
N LEU A 61 -54.66 -42.45 -15.13
CA LEU A 61 -53.34 -42.39 -14.48
C LEU A 61 -52.60 -43.73 -14.52
N SER A 62 -53.27 -44.85 -14.21
CA SER A 62 -52.60 -46.16 -14.21
C SER A 62 -52.20 -46.60 -15.63
N ILE A 63 -53.05 -46.38 -16.65
CA ILE A 63 -52.68 -46.60 -18.06
C ILE A 63 -51.57 -45.65 -18.51
N GLY A 64 -51.63 -44.37 -18.12
CA GLY A 64 -50.58 -43.39 -18.43
C GLY A 64 -49.22 -43.76 -17.85
N VAL A 65 -49.18 -44.22 -16.60
CA VAL A 65 -47.97 -44.74 -15.95
C VAL A 65 -47.50 -46.05 -16.59
N LEU A 66 -48.41 -46.96 -16.97
CA LEU A 66 -48.04 -48.19 -17.66
C LEU A 66 -47.41 -47.93 -19.04
N ILE A 67 -47.97 -46.98 -19.80
CA ILE A 67 -47.43 -46.55 -21.10
C ILE A 67 -46.09 -45.84 -20.93
N ALA A 68 -45.95 -44.98 -19.91
CA ALA A 68 -44.66 -44.35 -19.60
C ALA A 68 -43.58 -45.40 -19.30
N LEU A 69 -43.86 -46.37 -18.42
CA LEU A 69 -42.93 -47.44 -18.06
C LEU A 69 -42.60 -48.38 -19.24
N LEU A 70 -43.58 -48.69 -20.10
CA LEU A 70 -43.38 -49.49 -21.32
C LEU A 70 -42.70 -48.73 -22.47
N THR A 71 -42.49 -47.41 -22.35
CA THR A 71 -41.76 -46.59 -23.33
C THR A 71 -40.44 -46.02 -22.80
N SER A 72 -40.07 -46.32 -21.55
CA SER A 72 -38.85 -45.81 -20.91
C SER A 72 -37.87 -46.93 -20.51
N ASP A 73 -37.14 -47.49 -21.47
CA ASP A 73 -35.92 -48.26 -21.19
C ASP A 73 -34.82 -47.31 -20.68
N PHE A 74 -34.77 -47.13 -19.36
CA PHE A 74 -33.94 -46.12 -18.71
C PHE A 74 -32.51 -46.62 -18.45
N SER A 75 -31.66 -46.57 -19.49
CA SER A 75 -30.20 -46.69 -19.33
C SER A 75 -29.54 -45.31 -19.30
N TRP A 76 -28.64 -45.09 -18.33
CA TRP A 76 -28.30 -43.74 -17.87
C TRP A 76 -26.97 -43.21 -18.44
N GLN A 77 -27.03 -42.57 -19.61
CA GLN A 77 -25.93 -41.73 -20.14
C GLN A 77 -26.47 -40.48 -20.86
N PRO A 78 -26.22 -39.25 -20.35
CA PRO A 78 -26.68 -38.03 -20.99
C PRO A 78 -25.70 -37.54 -22.08
N SER A 79 -26.15 -37.54 -23.34
CA SER A 79 -25.55 -36.69 -24.38
C SER A 79 -26.64 -36.13 -25.30
N VAL A 80 -26.68 -34.81 -25.46
CA VAL A 80 -27.67 -34.10 -26.30
C VAL A 80 -26.98 -33.60 -27.57
N ARG A 81 -27.68 -33.75 -28.71
CA ARG A 81 -27.12 -33.57 -30.05
C ARG A 81 -26.92 -32.09 -30.42
N ARG A 82 -25.88 -31.82 -31.23
CA ARG A 82 -25.74 -30.61 -32.06
C ARG A 82 -26.44 -30.80 -33.42
N CYS A 83 -26.80 -29.68 -34.04
CA CYS A 83 -26.84 -29.49 -35.50
C CYS A 83 -26.25 -28.10 -35.82
N PRO A 84 -25.65 -27.90 -37.00
CA PRO A 84 -24.43 -28.56 -37.45
C PRO A 84 -23.25 -27.56 -37.51
N ALA A 85 -22.01 -28.05 -37.35
CA ALA A 85 -20.81 -27.24 -37.52
C ALA A 85 -19.73 -28.04 -38.25
N VAL A 86 -19.02 -27.39 -39.18
CA VAL A 86 -17.81 -27.95 -39.82
C VAL A 86 -16.71 -28.04 -38.75
N ALA A 87 -15.97 -29.15 -38.75
CA ALA A 87 -15.05 -29.48 -37.67
C ALA A 87 -13.62 -28.97 -37.91
N LEU A 88 -13.06 -28.32 -36.90
CA LEU A 88 -11.63 -28.36 -36.55
C LEU A 88 -11.54 -28.61 -35.04
N SER A 89 -10.45 -29.23 -34.57
CA SER A 89 -10.38 -29.85 -33.24
C SER A 89 -9.02 -29.68 -32.59
N GLU A 90 -9.00 -29.26 -31.32
CA GLU A 90 -7.83 -29.29 -30.44
C GLU A 90 -8.20 -29.88 -29.06
N PRO A 91 -7.24 -30.47 -28.32
CA PRO A 91 -7.52 -31.27 -27.13
C PRO A 91 -7.48 -30.47 -25.82
N SER A 92 -8.35 -30.81 -24.87
CA SER A 92 -8.38 -30.20 -23.52
C SER A 92 -7.80 -31.13 -22.44
N VAL A 93 -6.98 -30.55 -21.55
CA VAL A 93 -6.47 -31.20 -20.33
C VAL A 93 -7.46 -30.97 -19.17
N PRO A 94 -7.69 -31.94 -18.26
CA PRO A 94 -8.63 -31.76 -17.15
C PRO A 94 -8.02 -30.87 -16.04
N GLN A 95 -8.79 -29.90 -15.56
CA GLN A 95 -8.51 -29.19 -14.31
C GLN A 95 -9.23 -29.86 -13.12
N PRO A 96 -8.66 -29.85 -11.90
CA PRO A 96 -9.33 -30.37 -10.72
C PRO A 96 -10.43 -29.41 -10.25
N VAL A 97 -11.58 -29.95 -9.84
CA VAL A 97 -12.63 -29.19 -9.15
C VAL A 97 -12.21 -28.99 -7.71
N VAL A 98 -12.26 -27.75 -7.22
CA VAL A 98 -12.06 -27.41 -5.81
C VAL A 98 -13.41 -27.02 -5.23
N ASP A 99 -13.97 -27.88 -4.37
CA ASP A 99 -15.18 -27.56 -3.63
C ASP A 99 -14.89 -26.47 -2.58
N TYR A 100 -15.67 -25.39 -2.63
CA TYR A 100 -15.57 -24.30 -1.66
C TYR A 100 -16.40 -24.64 -0.41
N VAL A 101 -15.71 -25.00 0.67
CA VAL A 101 -16.33 -25.22 1.99
C VAL A 101 -16.35 -23.90 2.76
N ASP A 102 -17.55 -23.37 3.02
CA ASP A 102 -17.71 -22.19 3.87
C ASP A 102 -17.50 -22.54 5.35
N ASN A 103 -16.33 -22.18 5.87
CA ASN A 103 -15.94 -22.45 7.25
C ASN A 103 -16.44 -21.39 8.26
N ALA A 104 -17.34 -20.46 7.87
CA ALA A 104 -17.77 -19.36 8.74
C ALA A 104 -18.72 -19.79 9.88
N GLU A 105 -19.58 -20.79 9.69
CA GLU A 105 -20.71 -21.05 10.62
C GLU A 105 -20.31 -21.66 11.99
N HIS A 106 -19.10 -22.20 12.14
CA HIS A 106 -18.75 -23.09 13.26
C HIS A 106 -17.80 -22.52 14.33
N TRP A 107 -17.49 -21.22 14.31
CA TRP A 107 -16.53 -20.59 15.23
C TRP A 107 -17.14 -20.28 16.63
N LYS A 108 -16.89 -21.17 17.61
CA LYS A 108 -17.08 -20.87 19.03
C LYS A 108 -15.80 -20.32 19.68
N VAL A 109 -15.88 -19.11 20.22
CA VAL A 109 -14.76 -18.46 20.94
C VAL A 109 -14.52 -19.13 22.30
N VAL A 110 -13.40 -19.83 22.45
CA VAL A 110 -12.98 -20.45 23.72
C VAL A 110 -12.01 -19.53 24.47
N VAL A 111 -12.55 -18.68 25.35
CA VAL A 111 -11.73 -17.81 26.21
C VAL A 111 -11.08 -18.62 27.33
N LYS A 112 -9.83 -19.06 27.13
CA LYS A 112 -9.00 -19.60 28.20
C LYS A 112 -8.56 -18.47 29.13
N LYS A 113 -9.02 -18.46 30.39
CA LYS A 113 -8.47 -17.58 31.42
C LYS A 113 -7.02 -17.99 31.74
N PRO A 114 -6.07 -17.05 31.91
CA PRO A 114 -4.75 -17.39 32.42
C PRO A 114 -4.84 -17.88 33.88
N PRO A 115 -3.90 -18.74 34.33
CA PRO A 115 -3.89 -19.24 35.70
C PRO A 115 -3.55 -18.13 36.70
N SER A 116 -4.26 -18.10 37.82
CA SER A 116 -4.03 -17.11 38.89
C SER A 116 -2.93 -17.56 39.85
N THR A 117 -1.71 -17.04 39.68
CA THR A 117 -0.66 -17.12 40.70
C THR A 117 -0.92 -16.11 41.82
N GLN A 118 -0.92 -16.57 43.08
CA GLN A 118 -1.00 -15.68 44.25
C GLN A 118 0.40 -15.11 44.56
N PRO A 119 0.50 -13.86 45.04
CA PRO A 119 1.78 -13.28 45.44
C PRO A 119 2.20 -13.79 46.82
N ASN A 120 3.31 -14.53 46.89
CA ASN A 120 4.03 -14.72 48.15
C ASN A 120 4.75 -13.42 48.50
N ALA A 121 4.50 -12.87 49.68
CA ALA A 121 5.31 -11.80 50.23
C ALA A 121 6.65 -12.38 50.73
N HIS A 122 7.77 -11.71 50.44
CA HIS A 122 8.82 -11.40 51.43
C HIS A 122 9.93 -10.50 50.86
N GLN A 123 10.37 -9.56 51.72
CA GLN A 123 11.64 -8.84 51.72
C GLN A 123 11.88 -7.75 50.65
N ASP A 124 11.88 -6.51 51.14
CA ASP A 124 12.21 -5.28 50.45
C ASP A 124 13.72 -5.14 50.18
N VAL A 125 14.08 -4.76 48.94
CA VAL A 125 15.33 -4.07 48.62
C VAL A 125 14.99 -2.93 47.66
N PRO A 126 15.34 -1.66 47.97
CA PRO A 126 14.95 -0.52 47.15
C PRO A 126 15.80 -0.41 45.87
N HIS A 127 15.30 -0.94 44.76
CA HIS A 127 15.87 -0.67 43.44
C HIS A 127 15.57 0.77 42.99
N PRO A 128 16.50 1.42 42.26
CA PRO A 128 16.25 2.74 41.67
C PRO A 128 15.08 2.68 40.69
N GLY A 129 14.34 3.80 40.59
CA GLY A 129 12.99 3.82 40.02
C GLY A 129 12.88 3.31 38.59
N ASN A 130 11.70 2.74 38.28
CA ASN A 130 11.33 2.23 36.96
C ASN A 130 11.53 3.28 35.85
N GLN A 131 12.70 3.26 35.20
CA GLN A 131 12.71 3.47 33.76
C GLN A 131 11.82 2.39 33.16
N LEU A 132 10.68 2.80 32.60
CA LEU A 132 9.91 1.95 31.70
C LEU A 132 10.85 1.56 30.57
N ILE A 133 11.32 0.30 30.59
CA ILE A 133 12.04 -0.29 29.47
C ILE A 133 11.04 -0.33 28.33
N ARG A 134 11.14 0.68 27.44
CA ARG A 134 10.43 0.72 26.15
C ARG A 134 10.69 -0.62 25.50
N ALA A 135 9.63 -1.35 25.12
CA ALA A 135 9.77 -2.53 24.27
C ALA A 135 10.68 -2.14 23.11
N ARG A 136 11.80 -2.85 22.97
CA ARG A 136 12.67 -2.65 21.82
C ARG A 136 11.86 -3.12 20.60
N TYR A 137 12.18 -2.61 19.41
CA TYR A 137 11.44 -3.00 18.21
C TYR A 137 11.46 -4.52 18.06
N ALA A 138 10.39 -5.12 17.53
CA ALA A 138 10.26 -6.56 17.40
C ALA A 138 11.50 -7.20 16.72
N ALA A 139 12.13 -6.50 15.76
CA ALA A 139 13.41 -6.92 15.20
C ALA A 139 14.51 -7.11 16.27
N THR A 140 14.76 -6.10 17.10
CA THR A 140 15.73 -6.15 18.22
C THR A 140 15.33 -7.09 19.38
N GLU A 141 14.05 -7.39 19.59
CA GLU A 141 13.62 -8.39 20.59
C GLU A 141 13.63 -9.82 20.03
N LEU A 142 13.53 -9.98 18.70
CA LEU A 142 13.76 -11.24 17.97
C LEU A 142 15.24 -11.48 17.62
N GLY A 143 16.14 -10.57 17.98
CA GLY A 143 17.58 -10.68 17.70
C GLY A 143 17.96 -10.52 16.21
N ILE A 144 17.13 -9.87 15.40
CA ILE A 144 17.40 -9.61 13.98
C ILE A 144 18.58 -8.63 13.84
N ARG A 145 19.58 -9.05 13.07
CA ARG A 145 20.82 -8.32 12.81
C ARG A 145 20.76 -7.54 11.50
N GLU A 146 21.60 -6.51 11.39
CA GLU A 146 21.91 -5.87 10.11
C GLU A 146 22.97 -6.68 9.35
N LYS A 147 22.84 -6.81 8.03
CA LYS A 147 23.69 -7.75 7.27
C LYS A 147 25.20 -7.43 7.29
N LEU A 148 25.57 -6.15 7.34
CA LEU A 148 26.94 -5.70 7.13
C LEU A 148 27.24 -4.38 7.85
N ILE A 149 28.40 -4.31 8.49
CA ILE A 149 29.08 -3.07 8.87
C ILE A 149 30.46 -2.98 8.19
N VAL A 150 30.77 -1.82 7.62
CA VAL A 150 32.10 -1.50 7.10
C VAL A 150 32.85 -0.65 8.12
N VAL A 151 34.03 -1.10 8.51
CA VAL A 151 34.90 -0.49 9.52
C VAL A 151 36.12 0.09 8.82
N VAL A 152 36.22 1.43 8.81
CA VAL A 152 37.33 2.16 8.17
C VAL A 152 38.30 2.64 9.23
N LEU A 153 39.57 2.28 9.08
CA LEU A 153 40.65 2.75 9.93
C LEU A 153 41.22 4.06 9.35
N GLY A 154 40.76 5.18 9.90
CA GLY A 154 41.04 6.52 9.38
C GLY A 154 42.35 7.10 9.92
N GLN A 155 43.25 7.46 9.00
CA GLN A 155 44.47 8.21 9.27
C GLN A 155 44.48 9.59 8.60
N SER A 156 43.59 9.80 7.62
CA SER A 156 43.52 10.93 6.69
C SER A 156 42.07 11.27 6.26
N SER A 157 41.93 12.34 5.46
CA SER A 157 40.65 12.81 4.89
C SER A 157 39.99 11.81 3.92
N LEU A 158 40.73 10.86 3.35
CA LEU A 158 40.21 9.83 2.44
C LEU A 158 39.00 9.08 3.04
N SER A 159 39.00 8.90 4.36
CA SER A 159 37.88 8.33 5.13
C SER A 159 36.54 9.03 4.88
N VAL A 160 36.55 10.35 4.64
CA VAL A 160 35.35 11.15 4.35
C VAL A 160 34.84 10.88 2.94
N ALA A 161 35.76 10.77 1.95
CA ALA A 161 35.42 10.40 0.58
C ALA A 161 34.87 8.95 0.48
N LEU A 162 35.44 8.02 1.24
CA LEU A 162 34.94 6.64 1.37
C LEU A 162 33.56 6.60 2.05
N ASN A 163 33.34 7.37 3.11
CA ASN A 163 32.03 7.49 3.78
C ASN A 163 30.96 8.03 2.81
N ALA A 164 31.28 9.08 2.05
CA ALA A 164 30.36 9.72 1.11
C ALA A 164 30.00 8.87 -0.12
N SER A 165 30.87 7.93 -0.51
CA SER A 165 30.70 7.01 -1.64
C SER A 165 30.09 5.68 -1.21
N ILE A 166 30.79 4.91 -0.37
CA ILE A 166 30.38 3.55 0.05
C ILE A 166 29.15 3.61 0.98
N GLY A 167 29.05 4.62 1.85
CA GLY A 167 27.99 4.76 2.86
C GLY A 167 26.57 4.97 2.32
N ARG A 168 26.39 5.08 0.99
CA ARG A 168 25.08 5.08 0.32
C ARG A 168 24.56 3.68 -0.04
N HIS A 169 25.44 2.66 -0.01
CA HIS A 169 25.18 1.33 -0.56
C HIS A 169 25.34 0.19 0.47
N VAL A 170 25.77 0.50 1.70
CA VAL A 170 25.90 -0.46 2.81
C VAL A 170 25.11 0.03 4.03
N PRO A 171 24.62 -0.85 4.93
CA PRO A 171 23.79 -0.43 6.06
C PRO A 171 24.47 0.57 7.01
N ARG A 172 25.77 0.37 7.25
CA ARG A 172 26.58 1.25 8.10
C ARG A 172 28.05 1.27 7.69
N VAL A 173 28.61 2.47 7.58
CA VAL A 173 30.05 2.73 7.63
C VAL A 173 30.37 3.31 9.00
N GLN A 174 31.38 2.77 9.69
CA GLN A 174 31.89 3.26 10.96
C GLN A 174 33.37 3.62 10.81
N LEU A 175 33.67 4.90 11.03
CA LEU A 175 35.04 5.42 10.96
C LEU A 175 35.70 5.33 12.35
N PHE A 176 36.96 4.90 12.41
CA PHE A 176 37.77 4.93 13.63
C PHE A 176 38.95 5.86 13.43
N PHE A 177 39.08 6.86 14.30
CA PHE A 177 40.11 7.90 14.19
C PHE A 177 40.88 8.07 15.51
N GLU A 178 42.18 8.35 15.40
CA GLU A 178 42.99 8.82 16.51
C GLU A 178 42.47 10.19 17.00
N ASN A 179 42.27 10.39 18.31
CA ASN A 179 41.71 11.63 18.88
C ASN A 179 42.52 12.90 18.51
N SER A 180 43.78 12.76 18.12
CA SER A 180 44.68 13.83 17.66
C SER A 180 44.44 14.27 16.21
N ARG A 181 43.69 13.49 15.42
CA ARG A 181 43.47 13.65 13.96
C ARG A 181 42.02 14.00 13.59
N ILE A 182 41.21 14.43 14.57
CA ILE A 182 39.80 14.74 14.38
C ILE A 182 39.65 16.26 14.32
N ASP A 183 39.57 16.79 13.11
CA ASP A 183 39.27 18.20 12.85
C ASP A 183 37.81 18.54 13.16
N ALA A 184 37.52 19.85 13.26
CA ALA A 184 36.20 20.36 13.62
C ALA A 184 35.08 19.90 12.67
N GLU A 185 35.38 19.70 11.37
CA GLU A 185 34.42 19.18 10.40
C GLU A 185 34.12 17.69 10.64
N LEU A 186 35.16 16.87 10.85
CA LEU A 186 35.03 15.45 11.20
C LEU A 186 34.23 15.27 12.48
N ALA A 187 34.45 16.11 13.49
CA ALA A 187 33.73 16.08 14.76
C ALA A 187 32.20 16.26 14.66
N THR A 188 31.67 16.71 13.51
CA THR A 188 30.22 16.78 13.26
C THR A 188 29.60 15.44 12.82
N MET A 189 30.41 14.48 12.37
CA MET A 189 29.91 13.22 11.81
C MET A 189 29.57 12.18 12.90
N ALA A 190 28.29 11.82 12.98
CA ALA A 190 27.76 10.87 13.98
C ALA A 190 28.30 9.42 13.87
N ASN A 191 29.05 9.09 12.82
CA ASN A 191 29.64 7.77 12.59
C ASN A 191 31.17 7.70 12.79
N ILE A 192 31.77 8.63 13.52
CA ILE A 192 33.15 8.53 14.02
C ILE A 192 33.19 7.91 15.42
N SER A 193 34.14 6.99 15.64
CA SER A 193 34.55 6.50 16.95
C SER A 193 35.99 6.94 17.24
N PRO A 194 36.21 7.92 18.14
CA PRO A 194 37.55 8.35 18.52
C PRO A 194 38.24 7.29 19.39
N TYR A 195 39.53 7.06 19.18
CA TYR A 195 40.38 6.26 20.05
C TYR A 195 41.64 7.01 20.49
N ARG A 196 42.29 6.53 21.55
CA ARG A 196 43.58 7.05 22.05
C ARG A 196 44.59 5.90 22.08
N PRO A 197 45.80 6.06 21.51
CA PRO A 197 46.84 5.04 21.57
C PRO A 197 47.58 5.11 22.90
N ASN A 198 47.42 4.09 23.75
CA ASN A 198 48.03 4.03 25.09
C ASN A 198 49.46 3.43 25.04
N GLY A 199 50.26 3.82 24.05
CA GLY A 199 51.56 3.17 23.76
C GLY A 199 51.44 1.74 23.21
N GLN A 200 50.24 1.34 22.79
CA GLN A 200 49.93 0.08 22.11
C GLN A 200 49.40 0.37 20.69
N HIS A 201 49.58 -0.59 19.79
CA HIS A 201 49.05 -0.56 18.42
C HIS A 201 47.54 -0.23 18.37
N ALA A 202 47.11 0.54 17.37
CA ALA A 202 45.75 1.09 17.31
C ALA A 202 44.64 0.03 17.35
N HIS A 203 44.87 -1.16 16.81
CA HIS A 203 43.86 -2.23 16.75
C HIS A 203 43.34 -2.65 18.13
N VAL A 204 44.17 -2.57 19.18
CA VAL A 204 43.76 -2.88 20.55
C VAL A 204 42.65 -1.94 21.01
N SER A 205 42.78 -0.63 20.76
CA SER A 205 41.77 0.35 21.12
C SER A 205 40.52 0.22 20.24
N ILE A 206 40.68 -0.08 18.94
CA ILE A 206 39.57 -0.30 18.00
C ILE A 206 38.73 -1.53 18.40
N LEU A 207 39.36 -2.68 18.68
CA LEU A 207 38.66 -3.91 19.09
C LEU A 207 37.93 -3.75 20.42
N ASN A 208 38.49 -3.01 21.37
CA ASN A 208 37.80 -2.68 22.62
C ASN A 208 36.59 -1.76 22.37
N SER A 209 36.66 -0.81 21.44
CA SER A 209 35.50 0.01 21.04
C SER A 209 34.42 -0.81 20.32
N ILE A 210 34.79 -1.75 19.44
CA ILE A 210 33.86 -2.68 18.76
C ILE A 210 33.14 -3.60 19.77
N PHE A 211 33.83 -4.00 20.85
CA PHE A 211 33.22 -4.69 21.99
C PHE A 211 32.25 -3.77 22.75
N ASN A 212 32.70 -2.58 23.16
CA ASN A 212 31.90 -1.64 23.96
C ASN A 212 30.64 -1.11 23.23
N GLN A 213 30.65 -1.07 21.89
CA GLN A 213 29.51 -0.65 21.05
C GLN A 213 28.66 -1.84 20.56
N SER A 214 28.90 -3.05 21.10
CA SER A 214 28.21 -4.32 20.83
C SER A 214 28.01 -4.71 19.35
N PHE A 215 28.81 -4.18 18.41
CA PHE A 215 28.64 -4.46 16.98
C PHE A 215 28.68 -5.97 16.64
N HIS A 216 29.49 -6.74 17.37
CA HIS A 216 29.60 -8.20 17.26
C HIS A 216 28.31 -8.98 17.60
N GLU A 217 27.30 -8.32 18.19
CA GLU A 217 25.95 -8.86 18.42
C GLU A 217 24.96 -8.40 17.35
N ASN A 218 25.14 -7.19 16.82
CA ASN A 218 24.18 -6.47 15.97
C ASN A 218 24.33 -6.74 14.45
N TYR A 219 25.47 -7.27 14.00
CA TYR A 219 25.79 -7.45 12.57
C TYR A 219 26.19 -8.87 12.18
N ASP A 220 25.85 -9.29 10.96
CA ASP A 220 26.19 -10.62 10.41
C ASP A 220 27.60 -10.69 9.77
N TRP A 221 28.00 -9.62 9.06
CA TRP A 221 29.31 -9.49 8.42
C TRP A 221 30.02 -8.18 8.79
N PHE A 222 31.35 -8.23 8.81
CA PHE A 222 32.22 -7.13 9.22
C PHE A 222 33.38 -6.98 8.25
N LEU A 223 33.42 -5.89 7.48
CA LEU A 223 34.54 -5.59 6.58
C LEU A 223 35.49 -4.60 7.26
N LEU A 224 36.75 -4.97 7.45
CA LEU A 224 37.82 -4.10 7.93
C LEU A 224 38.64 -3.58 6.74
N ILE A 225 38.81 -2.26 6.61
CA ILE A 225 39.66 -1.61 5.59
C ILE A 225 40.44 -0.42 6.18
N PRO A 226 41.62 -0.08 5.63
CA PRO A 226 42.24 1.23 5.83
C PRO A 226 41.54 2.28 4.97
N ASP A 227 41.74 3.56 5.28
CA ASP A 227 41.27 4.68 4.47
C ASP A 227 41.95 4.81 3.09
N THR A 228 43.05 4.09 2.87
CA THR A 228 43.75 3.98 1.58
C THR A 228 43.17 2.90 0.65
N SER A 229 42.01 2.29 0.96
CA SER A 229 41.39 1.24 0.14
C SER A 229 39.95 1.57 -0.26
N TYR A 230 39.68 1.60 -1.57
CA TYR A 230 38.32 1.66 -2.09
C TYR A 230 37.68 0.25 -2.11
N VAL A 231 36.37 0.18 -1.91
CA VAL A 231 35.58 -1.08 -1.95
C VAL A 231 34.42 -0.93 -2.93
N ASN A 232 34.29 -1.88 -3.84
CA ASN A 232 33.15 -2.03 -4.72
C ASN A 232 31.92 -2.52 -3.92
N PRO A 233 30.91 -1.66 -3.66
CA PRO A 233 29.82 -2.02 -2.74
C PRO A 233 28.88 -3.07 -3.34
N PHE A 234 28.75 -3.12 -4.67
CA PHE A 234 27.91 -4.08 -5.37
C PHE A 234 28.46 -5.49 -5.18
N ARG A 235 29.76 -5.68 -5.48
CA ARG A 235 30.43 -6.97 -5.30
C ARG A 235 30.52 -7.40 -3.84
N LEU A 236 30.60 -6.45 -2.90
CA LEU A 236 30.53 -6.74 -1.46
C LEU A 236 29.14 -7.26 -1.07
N ASN A 237 28.08 -6.58 -1.53
CA ASN A 237 26.70 -6.97 -1.26
C ASN A 237 26.35 -8.32 -1.92
N ASP A 238 26.87 -8.66 -3.11
CA ASP A 238 26.72 -10.00 -3.70
C ASP A 238 27.15 -11.10 -2.71
N ILE A 239 28.38 -10.99 -2.20
CA ILE A 239 29.01 -11.97 -1.32
C ILE A 239 28.23 -12.04 0.01
N VAL A 240 27.95 -10.89 0.62
CA VAL A 240 27.20 -10.78 1.89
C VAL A 240 25.77 -11.32 1.80
N ASN A 241 25.12 -11.25 0.63
CA ASN A 241 23.75 -11.73 0.44
C ASN A 241 23.65 -13.23 0.16
N HIS A 242 24.68 -13.86 -0.42
CA HIS A 242 24.65 -15.27 -0.83
C HIS A 242 25.47 -16.21 0.07
N VAL A 243 26.59 -15.75 0.62
CA VAL A 243 27.46 -16.58 1.47
C VAL A 243 26.93 -16.63 2.90
N ASN A 244 26.92 -17.82 3.51
CA ASN A 244 26.37 -18.02 4.85
C ASN A 244 27.31 -17.49 5.96
N TRP A 245 26.84 -16.48 6.71
CA TRP A 245 27.57 -15.88 7.84
C TRP A 245 27.74 -16.81 9.05
N ASN A 246 26.93 -17.87 9.20
CA ASN A 246 26.99 -18.76 10.37
C ASN A 246 28.25 -19.64 10.41
N VAL A 247 29.06 -19.65 9.36
CA VAL A 247 30.33 -20.38 9.33
C VAL A 247 31.48 -19.45 9.71
N PRO A 248 32.34 -19.79 10.68
CA PRO A 248 33.54 -18.99 11.00
C PRO A 248 34.48 -18.93 9.79
N ARG A 249 34.66 -17.74 9.20
CA ARG A 249 35.51 -17.48 8.03
C ARG A 249 36.18 -16.11 8.11
N VAL A 250 37.37 -16.01 7.52
CA VAL A 250 38.15 -14.77 7.37
C VAL A 250 38.53 -14.65 5.89
N LEU A 251 37.89 -13.73 5.16
CA LEU A 251 38.06 -13.59 3.72
C LEU A 251 38.93 -12.37 3.40
N GLY A 252 39.81 -12.53 2.43
CA GLY A 252 40.83 -11.54 2.08
C GLY A 252 41.90 -12.18 1.19
N VAL A 253 42.91 -11.41 0.80
CA VAL A 253 44.08 -11.98 0.11
C VAL A 253 45.18 -12.31 1.13
N ALA A 254 45.70 -13.54 1.09
CA ALA A 254 46.71 -14.02 2.01
C ALA A 254 48.09 -13.41 1.73
N ASN A 255 48.81 -12.99 2.77
CA ASN A 255 50.25 -12.72 2.71
C ASN A 255 51.07 -14.02 2.79
N ALA A 256 52.40 -13.93 2.68
CA ALA A 256 53.29 -15.10 2.73
C ALA A 256 53.32 -15.82 4.11
N GLU A 257 52.84 -15.19 5.18
CA GLU A 257 52.65 -15.81 6.52
C GLU A 257 51.27 -16.50 6.66
N GLY A 258 50.35 -16.32 5.69
CA GLY A 258 48.98 -16.83 5.73
C GLY A 258 47.97 -15.95 6.48
N ASN A 259 48.35 -14.72 6.85
CA ASN A 259 47.44 -13.71 7.40
C ASN A 259 46.73 -12.98 6.24
N CYS A 260 45.50 -12.49 6.42
CA CYS A 260 44.86 -11.65 5.40
C CYS A 260 45.48 -10.25 5.38
N MET A 261 45.83 -9.73 4.20
CA MET A 261 46.37 -8.38 4.05
C MET A 261 45.31 -7.30 4.25
N LEU A 262 45.54 -6.39 5.19
CA LEU A 262 44.62 -5.30 5.50
C LEU A 262 44.41 -4.35 4.31
N GLN A 263 45.43 -4.13 3.47
CA GLN A 263 45.32 -3.34 2.25
C GLN A 263 44.32 -3.92 1.24
N GLY A 264 44.16 -5.24 1.20
CA GLY A 264 43.15 -5.91 0.38
C GLY A 264 41.74 -5.86 0.97
N GLY A 265 41.61 -5.45 2.23
CA GLY A 265 40.39 -5.60 3.03
C GLY A 265 40.27 -7.00 3.66
N ILE A 266 39.61 -7.06 4.81
CA ILE A 266 39.39 -8.31 5.55
C ILE A 266 37.91 -8.43 5.93
N LEU A 267 37.21 -9.39 5.35
CA LEU A 267 35.78 -9.65 5.59
C LEU A 267 35.62 -10.82 6.58
N LEU A 268 35.13 -10.50 7.78
CA LEU A 268 34.89 -11.44 8.87
C LEU A 268 33.40 -11.80 8.94
N SER A 269 33.09 -13.09 9.09
CA SER A 269 31.74 -13.53 9.47
C SER A 269 31.50 -13.35 10.98
N ASN A 270 30.24 -13.26 11.41
CA ASN A 270 29.89 -13.04 12.83
C ASN A 270 30.60 -13.99 13.82
N PRO A 271 30.67 -15.32 13.60
CA PRO A 271 31.41 -16.21 14.50
C PRO A 271 32.91 -15.90 14.55
N ALA A 272 33.52 -15.50 13.43
CA ALA A 272 34.94 -15.15 13.39
C ALA A 272 35.22 -13.84 14.16
N LEU A 273 34.36 -12.81 14.04
CA LEU A 273 34.51 -11.62 14.88
C LEU A 273 34.24 -11.94 16.36
N GLN A 274 33.28 -12.81 16.68
CA GLN A 274 33.04 -13.21 18.07
C GLN A 274 34.27 -13.88 18.69
N SER A 275 34.96 -14.78 17.98
CA SER A 275 36.25 -15.32 18.44
C SER A 275 37.31 -14.22 18.63
N LEU A 276 37.48 -13.33 17.65
CA LEU A 276 38.42 -12.20 17.73
C LEU A 276 38.16 -11.29 18.94
N ILE A 277 36.89 -10.99 19.23
CA ILE A 277 36.48 -10.11 20.33
C ILE A 277 36.60 -10.80 21.70
N GLN A 278 36.35 -12.12 21.78
CA GLN A 278 36.60 -12.91 22.99
C GLN A 278 38.10 -13.02 23.29
N GLN A 279 38.92 -13.30 22.28
CA GLN A 279 40.36 -13.51 22.40
C GLN A 279 41.20 -12.22 22.24
N ARG A 280 40.58 -11.04 22.15
CA ARG A 280 41.25 -9.74 21.91
C ARG A 280 42.42 -9.41 22.84
N HIS A 281 42.47 -10.03 24.04
CA HIS A 281 43.58 -9.90 24.97
C HIS A 281 44.91 -10.45 24.43
N LEU A 282 44.88 -11.46 23.55
CA LEU A 282 46.07 -11.99 22.87
C LEU A 282 46.71 -10.95 21.94
N CYS A 283 45.91 -10.04 21.40
CA CYS A 283 46.38 -8.99 20.50
C CYS A 283 47.16 -7.87 21.21
N ASN A 284 47.17 -7.85 22.54
CA ASN A 284 47.99 -6.93 23.36
C ASN A 284 49.46 -7.37 23.44
N SER A 285 49.75 -8.66 23.22
CA SER A 285 51.10 -9.25 23.28
C SER A 285 51.80 -9.31 21.92
N ILE A 286 51.17 -8.81 20.86
CA ILE A 286 51.75 -8.77 19.51
C ILE A 286 52.60 -7.52 19.37
N VAL A 287 53.86 -7.71 18.96
CA VAL A 287 54.82 -6.63 18.67
C VAL A 287 55.28 -6.82 17.22
N LYS A 288 54.79 -5.97 16.33
CA LYS A 288 55.18 -5.88 14.91
C LYS A 288 55.62 -4.43 14.61
N PRO A 289 56.37 -4.16 13.52
CA PRO A 289 56.81 -2.79 13.21
C PRO A 289 55.68 -1.87 12.71
N SER A 290 54.53 -2.44 12.33
CA SER A 290 53.45 -1.76 11.61
C SER A 290 52.08 -2.13 12.22
N ASP A 291 51.22 -1.14 12.48
CA ASP A 291 49.87 -1.34 13.01
C ASP A 291 49.00 -2.28 12.15
N PRO A 292 49.00 -2.16 10.80
CA PRO A 292 48.44 -3.18 9.91
C PRO A 292 48.94 -4.60 10.21
N GLU A 293 50.24 -4.86 10.18
CA GLU A 293 50.80 -6.22 10.42
C GLU A 293 50.41 -6.78 11.79
N ALA A 294 50.33 -5.91 12.81
CA ALA A 294 49.89 -6.28 14.15
C ALA A 294 48.41 -6.70 14.18
N LEU A 295 47.54 -6.03 13.41
CA LEU A 295 46.14 -6.40 13.22
C LEU A 295 45.99 -7.70 12.39
N GLU A 296 46.72 -7.85 11.29
CA GLU A 296 46.69 -9.05 10.46
C GLU A 296 47.05 -10.30 11.29
N GLN A 297 48.12 -10.21 12.09
CA GLN A 297 48.55 -11.29 12.97
C GLN A 297 47.60 -11.48 14.17
N CYS A 298 47.01 -10.41 14.70
CA CYS A 298 45.95 -10.46 15.72
C CYS A 298 44.75 -11.28 15.25
N ILE A 299 44.24 -11.02 14.05
CA ILE A 299 43.11 -11.76 13.45
C ILE A 299 43.48 -13.24 13.30
N ARG A 300 44.69 -13.56 12.80
CA ARG A 300 45.15 -14.94 12.63
C ARG A 300 45.18 -15.72 13.95
N HIS A 301 45.76 -15.15 15.00
CA HIS A 301 45.88 -15.80 16.31
C HIS A 301 44.54 -15.90 17.05
N ALA A 302 43.77 -14.81 17.13
CA ALA A 302 42.56 -14.73 17.95
C ALA A 302 41.34 -15.44 17.33
N THR A 303 41.38 -15.77 16.03
CA THR A 303 40.36 -16.62 15.37
C THR A 303 40.83 -18.05 15.12
N ASN A 304 42.15 -18.29 15.05
CA ASN A 304 42.77 -19.53 14.55
C ASN A 304 42.40 -19.90 13.10
N LEU A 305 41.75 -19.00 12.34
CA LEU A 305 41.33 -19.21 10.95
C LEU A 305 42.42 -18.75 9.99
N SER A 306 42.68 -19.49 8.92
CA SER A 306 43.56 -19.04 7.82
C SER A 306 42.81 -18.08 6.89
N CYS A 307 43.54 -17.17 6.24
CA CYS A 307 42.96 -16.35 5.19
C CYS A 307 42.49 -17.21 4.01
N SER A 308 41.35 -16.86 3.39
CA SER A 308 40.88 -17.46 2.14
C SER A 308 40.39 -16.41 1.16
N ASP A 309 40.92 -16.47 -0.06
CA ASP A 309 40.60 -15.62 -1.21
C ASP A 309 39.45 -16.17 -2.08
N TYR A 310 38.89 -17.33 -1.73
CA TYR A 310 37.80 -17.99 -2.46
C TYR A 310 36.75 -18.58 -1.51
N VAL A 311 35.46 -18.37 -1.79
CA VAL A 311 34.35 -19.04 -1.10
C VAL A 311 33.24 -19.44 -2.06
N GLU A 312 32.91 -20.73 -2.08
CA GLU A 312 31.77 -21.29 -2.84
C GLU A 312 31.87 -21.06 -4.35
N ASN A 313 31.41 -19.90 -4.85
CA ASN A 313 31.52 -19.42 -6.24
C ASN A 313 32.00 -17.94 -6.32
N TYR A 314 32.60 -17.42 -5.24
CA TYR A 314 32.97 -16.01 -5.08
C TYR A 314 34.47 -15.85 -4.82
N ASP A 315 35.17 -15.25 -5.79
CA ASP A 315 36.54 -14.78 -5.65
C ASP A 315 36.60 -13.46 -4.84
N TYR A 316 37.43 -13.41 -3.81
CA TYR A 316 37.83 -12.18 -3.11
C TYR A 316 38.98 -11.52 -3.89
N ARG A 317 38.65 -10.77 -4.94
CA ARG A 317 39.67 -10.12 -5.80
C ARG A 317 40.03 -8.72 -5.29
N TRP A 318 41.26 -8.60 -4.79
CA TRP A 318 41.93 -7.31 -4.57
C TRP A 318 42.69 -6.89 -5.83
N TRP A 319 42.45 -5.67 -6.33
CA TRP A 319 43.27 -5.04 -7.34
C TRP A 319 44.32 -4.14 -6.69
N LYS A 320 45.56 -4.63 -6.63
CA LYS A 320 46.71 -3.82 -6.21
C LYS A 320 47.08 -2.81 -7.32
N VAL A 321 47.08 -1.53 -6.98
CA VAL A 321 47.59 -0.47 -7.86
C VAL A 321 49.12 -0.54 -7.85
N GLU A 322 49.72 -0.63 -9.03
CA GLU A 322 51.18 -0.56 -9.19
C GLU A 322 51.66 0.90 -9.18
N ASP A 323 52.48 1.23 -8.19
CA ASP A 323 53.39 2.37 -8.22
C ASP A 323 54.39 2.16 -9.37
N SER A 324 54.36 3.05 -10.37
CA SER A 324 55.17 2.94 -11.58
C SER A 324 56.66 3.10 -11.27
N GLY A 325 57.43 2.01 -11.42
CA GLY A 325 58.84 1.94 -11.03
C GLY A 325 59.78 2.85 -11.85
N GLU A 326 60.74 3.44 -11.13
CA GLU A 326 62.02 4.08 -11.56
C GLU A 326 62.00 5.16 -12.67
N ALA A 327 60.92 5.35 -13.43
CA ALA A 327 60.87 6.23 -14.61
C ALA A 327 59.79 7.33 -14.54
N GLY A 328 59.72 8.04 -13.42
CA GLY A 328 59.18 9.40 -13.36
C GLY A 328 57.65 9.56 -13.38
N GLY A 329 57.02 9.40 -12.22
CA GLY A 329 55.68 9.93 -11.92
C GLY A 329 54.61 8.85 -11.72
N ALA A 330 54.20 8.65 -10.47
CA ALA A 330 53.05 7.82 -10.13
C ALA A 330 51.76 8.48 -10.63
N SER A 331 51.31 8.12 -11.84
CA SER A 331 50.02 8.54 -12.38
C SER A 331 48.90 7.95 -11.51
N ALA A 332 48.04 8.83 -11.01
CA ALA A 332 47.00 8.51 -10.04
C ALA A 332 45.93 7.60 -10.66
N VAL A 333 45.15 6.94 -9.80
CA VAL A 333 44.15 5.96 -10.25
C VAL A 333 43.12 6.62 -11.15
N HIS A 334 42.68 7.84 -10.83
CA HIS A 334 41.69 8.60 -11.61
C HIS A 334 42.10 8.84 -13.08
N ASP A 335 43.39 9.06 -13.38
CA ASP A 335 43.89 9.16 -14.76
C ASP A 335 43.81 7.81 -15.49
N ARG A 336 44.08 6.72 -14.76
CA ARG A 336 44.29 5.37 -15.30
C ARG A 336 42.99 4.56 -15.44
N VAL A 337 41.88 4.96 -14.82
CA VAL A 337 40.60 4.20 -14.81
C VAL A 337 40.15 3.78 -16.22
N LEU A 338 40.26 4.65 -17.23
CA LEU A 338 39.86 4.35 -18.63
C LEU A 338 40.76 3.32 -19.34
N THR A 339 41.92 3.00 -18.75
CA THR A 339 42.80 1.91 -19.19
C THR A 339 42.57 0.65 -18.35
N LEU A 340 42.41 0.81 -17.03
CA LEU A 340 42.11 -0.28 -16.10
C LEU A 340 40.76 -0.95 -16.39
N SER A 341 39.76 -0.18 -16.81
CA SER A 341 38.41 -0.65 -17.19
C SER A 341 38.37 -1.65 -18.35
N LYS A 342 39.47 -1.79 -19.10
CA LYS A 342 39.61 -2.79 -20.19
C LYS A 342 39.92 -4.20 -19.66
N TYR A 343 40.36 -4.32 -18.40
CA TYR A 343 40.68 -5.59 -17.77
C TYR A 343 39.46 -6.08 -16.97
N SER A 344 38.91 -7.24 -17.33
CA SER A 344 37.76 -7.84 -16.62
C SER A 344 38.06 -8.03 -15.13
N GLY A 345 39.27 -8.47 -14.78
CA GLY A 345 39.73 -8.62 -13.39
C GLY A 345 39.70 -7.34 -12.54
N PHE A 346 39.76 -6.15 -13.15
CA PHE A 346 39.58 -4.87 -12.46
C PHE A 346 38.09 -4.56 -12.25
N ASN A 347 37.25 -4.75 -13.27
CA ASN A 347 35.80 -4.54 -13.17
C ASN A 347 35.11 -5.55 -12.23
N GLU A 348 35.68 -6.75 -12.09
CA GLU A 348 35.26 -7.81 -11.16
C GLU A 348 35.94 -7.73 -9.78
N SER A 349 36.77 -6.70 -9.54
CA SER A 349 37.43 -6.53 -8.24
C SER A 349 36.47 -6.09 -7.13
N LEU A 350 36.75 -6.56 -5.92
CA LEU A 350 36.04 -6.20 -4.69
C LEU A 350 36.69 -4.99 -4.01
N THR A 351 38.03 -4.91 -4.02
CA THR A 351 38.79 -3.81 -3.41
C THR A 351 39.89 -3.30 -4.35
N VAL A 352 40.19 -2.01 -4.26
CA VAL A 352 41.25 -1.34 -5.05
C VAL A 352 42.09 -0.48 -4.11
N SER A 353 43.40 -0.72 -4.06
CA SER A 353 44.32 0.04 -3.18
C SER A 353 45.79 -0.06 -3.65
N PRO A 354 46.68 0.88 -3.27
CA PRO A 354 46.40 2.11 -2.51
C PRO A 354 45.63 3.18 -3.30
N LEU A 355 44.93 4.04 -2.56
CA LEU A 355 44.42 5.33 -3.01
C LEU A 355 45.41 6.44 -2.64
N LEU A 356 45.53 7.47 -3.50
CA LEU A 356 46.40 8.62 -3.25
C LEU A 356 45.61 9.92 -2.98
N SER A 357 44.34 9.98 -3.39
CA SER A 357 43.53 11.20 -3.33
C SER A 357 42.01 10.94 -3.23
N ASP A 358 41.27 11.93 -2.74
CA ASP A 358 39.79 11.93 -2.76
C ASP A 358 39.21 11.90 -4.19
N ALA A 359 40.02 12.25 -5.20
CA ALA A 359 39.67 12.10 -6.61
C ALA A 359 39.64 10.62 -7.02
N ASP A 360 40.63 9.82 -6.61
CA ASP A 360 40.68 8.38 -6.90
C ASP A 360 39.43 7.66 -6.36
N ALA A 361 39.09 7.91 -5.09
CA ALA A 361 37.90 7.33 -4.45
C ALA A 361 36.60 7.66 -5.22
N ARG A 362 36.46 8.91 -5.69
CA ARG A 362 35.29 9.37 -6.44
C ARG A 362 35.22 8.78 -7.85
N THR A 363 36.33 8.80 -8.59
CA THR A 363 36.38 8.27 -9.97
C THR A 363 36.23 6.75 -9.98
N LEU A 364 36.79 6.03 -9.01
CA LEU A 364 36.51 4.60 -8.82
C LEU A 364 35.02 4.35 -8.53
N HIS A 365 34.41 5.14 -7.65
CA HIS A 365 32.99 4.99 -7.35
C HIS A 365 32.11 5.19 -8.60
N GLU A 366 32.34 6.25 -9.37
CA GLU A 366 31.64 6.48 -10.64
C GLU A 366 31.87 5.35 -11.65
N HIS A 367 33.07 4.77 -11.70
CA HIS A 367 33.37 3.65 -12.59
C HIS A 367 32.57 2.39 -12.21
N PHE A 368 32.65 1.94 -10.95
CA PHE A 368 31.92 0.74 -10.52
C PHE A 368 30.40 0.92 -10.60
N VAL A 369 29.88 2.13 -10.35
CA VAL A 369 28.45 2.46 -10.59
C VAL A 369 28.08 2.29 -12.08
N ARG A 370 28.92 2.76 -13.01
CA ARG A 370 28.67 2.60 -14.46
C ARG A 370 28.78 1.14 -14.91
N VAL A 371 29.73 0.38 -14.36
CA VAL A 371 29.86 -1.07 -14.60
C VAL A 371 28.60 -1.81 -14.14
N GLU A 372 28.07 -1.49 -12.96
CA GLU A 372 26.88 -2.16 -12.44
C GLU A 372 25.61 -1.81 -13.22
N ILE A 373 25.43 -0.53 -13.57
CA ILE A 373 24.31 -0.09 -14.43
C ILE A 373 24.35 -0.83 -15.78
N ALA A 374 25.54 -0.99 -16.38
CA ALA A 374 25.68 -1.70 -17.66
C ALA A 374 25.28 -3.19 -17.57
N LYS A 375 25.61 -3.88 -16.46
CA LYS A 375 25.14 -5.26 -16.21
C LYS A 375 23.63 -5.32 -16.05
N LEU A 376 23.06 -4.43 -15.23
CA LEU A 376 21.61 -4.37 -14.98
C LEU A 376 20.85 -4.06 -16.28
N ASP A 377 21.37 -3.18 -17.13
CA ASP A 377 20.82 -2.91 -18.46
C ASP A 377 20.86 -4.13 -19.40
N GLU A 378 21.80 -5.06 -19.23
CA GLU A 378 21.85 -6.32 -19.98
C GLU A 378 20.89 -7.37 -19.40
N GLU A 379 20.87 -7.51 -18.07
CA GLU A 379 19.94 -8.40 -17.36
C GLU A 379 18.48 -8.02 -17.59
N ILE A 380 18.14 -6.72 -17.59
CA ILE A 380 16.80 -6.21 -17.91
C ILE A 380 16.40 -6.61 -19.35
N LYS A 381 17.29 -6.48 -20.33
CA LYS A 381 17.01 -6.89 -21.73
C LYS A 381 16.80 -8.40 -21.85
N LYS A 382 17.58 -9.20 -21.12
CA LYS A 382 17.43 -10.66 -21.06
C LYS A 382 16.09 -11.06 -20.43
N LEU A 383 15.74 -10.44 -19.30
CA LEU A 383 14.48 -10.68 -18.59
C LEU A 383 13.26 -10.23 -19.40
N ASP A 384 13.35 -9.14 -20.17
CA ASP A 384 12.26 -8.69 -21.05
C ASP A 384 12.00 -9.69 -22.19
N GLU A 385 13.06 -10.23 -22.82
CA GLU A 385 12.93 -11.27 -23.84
C GLU A 385 12.42 -12.62 -23.27
N GLU A 386 12.91 -13.05 -22.10
CA GLU A 386 12.38 -14.24 -21.40
C GLU A 386 10.90 -14.05 -21.01
N SER A 387 10.54 -12.87 -20.49
CA SER A 387 9.17 -12.45 -20.17
C SER A 387 8.25 -12.45 -21.40
N ARG A 388 8.75 -11.95 -22.55
CA ARG A 388 8.04 -11.96 -23.84
C ARG A 388 7.79 -13.38 -24.34
N GLN A 389 8.75 -14.29 -24.17
CA GLN A 389 8.59 -15.71 -24.53
C GLN A 389 7.59 -16.42 -23.61
N LEU A 390 7.72 -16.25 -22.28
CA LEU A 390 6.81 -16.85 -21.29
C LEU A 390 5.36 -16.37 -21.44
N GLY A 391 5.15 -15.13 -21.88
CA GLY A 391 3.82 -14.59 -22.19
C GLY A 391 3.02 -15.47 -23.17
N LEU A 392 3.68 -16.07 -24.15
CA LEU A 392 3.05 -16.90 -25.19
C LEU A 392 2.47 -18.23 -24.67
N ALA A 393 2.84 -18.66 -23.46
CA ALA A 393 2.44 -19.95 -22.89
C ALA A 393 1.17 -19.91 -22.00
N ASN A 394 0.58 -18.73 -21.76
CA ASN A 394 -0.53 -18.57 -20.82
C ASN A 394 -1.90 -18.90 -21.45
N VAL A 395 -2.62 -19.87 -20.88
CA VAL A 395 -3.93 -20.35 -21.38
C VAL A 395 -5.09 -19.36 -21.13
N ASP A 396 -5.05 -18.58 -20.04
CA ASP A 396 -5.93 -17.40 -19.86
C ASP A 396 -5.52 -16.21 -20.77
N GLY A 397 -4.47 -16.37 -21.59
CA GLY A 397 -3.85 -15.37 -22.44
C GLY A 397 -2.76 -14.55 -21.74
N PRO A 398 -1.73 -14.07 -22.45
CA PRO A 398 -0.82 -13.06 -21.91
C PRO A 398 -1.59 -11.78 -21.56
N SER A 399 -1.38 -11.25 -20.37
CA SER A 399 -1.91 -9.95 -19.96
C SER A 399 -1.15 -8.75 -20.56
N TRP A 400 -0.62 -8.91 -21.78
CA TRP A 400 0.21 -7.94 -22.51
C TRP A 400 -0.27 -6.48 -22.35
N PRO A 401 0.58 -5.51 -21.93
CA PRO A 401 2.02 -5.65 -21.64
C PRO A 401 2.30 -6.45 -20.36
N THR A 402 3.41 -7.17 -20.30
CA THR A 402 3.73 -8.02 -19.14
C THR A 402 3.85 -7.22 -17.83
N ALA A 403 3.60 -7.88 -16.70
CA ALA A 403 3.41 -7.31 -15.36
C ALA A 403 2.17 -6.39 -15.16
N VAL A 404 1.44 -6.04 -16.22
CA VAL A 404 0.07 -5.49 -16.11
C VAL A 404 -0.90 -6.67 -15.85
N PRO A 405 -1.92 -6.55 -14.98
CA PRO A 405 -2.90 -7.62 -14.78
C PRO A 405 -3.78 -7.84 -16.03
N ALA A 406 -4.38 -9.04 -16.11
CA ALA A 406 -5.40 -9.34 -17.11
C ALA A 406 -6.70 -8.54 -16.86
N TYR A 407 -7.53 -8.40 -17.89
CA TYR A 407 -8.84 -7.74 -17.81
C TYR A 407 -9.71 -8.30 -16.68
N SER A 408 -10.43 -7.41 -15.99
CA SER A 408 -11.34 -7.77 -14.90
C SER A 408 -12.50 -8.63 -15.41
N LYS A 409 -12.61 -9.86 -14.87
CA LYS A 409 -13.73 -10.76 -15.14
C LYS A 409 -15.00 -10.15 -14.53
N ALA A 410 -15.97 -9.80 -15.38
CA ALA A 410 -17.17 -9.06 -14.99
C ALA A 410 -18.02 -9.84 -13.97
N PRO A 411 -18.45 -9.24 -12.83
CA PRO A 411 -19.16 -9.96 -11.78
C PRO A 411 -20.58 -10.38 -12.16
N ASN A 412 -21.17 -9.75 -13.18
CA ASN A 412 -22.42 -10.18 -13.81
C ASN A 412 -22.58 -9.57 -15.22
N ARG A 413 -23.57 -10.05 -15.96
CA ARG A 413 -23.85 -9.65 -17.36
C ARG A 413 -24.17 -8.16 -17.58
N TYR A 414 -24.48 -7.39 -16.54
CA TYR A 414 -24.78 -5.96 -16.64
C TYR A 414 -23.56 -5.08 -16.36
N GLN A 415 -22.55 -5.61 -15.65
CA GLN A 415 -21.31 -4.92 -15.28
C GLN A 415 -20.14 -5.37 -16.16
N VAL A 416 -20.41 -5.72 -17.42
CA VAL A 416 -19.41 -6.05 -18.44
C VAL A 416 -18.75 -4.76 -18.93
N PRO A 417 -17.42 -4.62 -18.84
CA PRO A 417 -16.67 -3.50 -19.42
C PRO A 417 -16.97 -3.34 -20.93
N LYS A 418 -17.15 -2.10 -21.39
CA LYS A 418 -17.53 -1.77 -22.77
C LYS A 418 -16.42 -1.00 -23.45
N TRP A 419 -16.04 -1.44 -24.66
CA TRP A 419 -15.17 -0.67 -25.54
C TRP A 419 -15.93 0.52 -26.14
N GLU A 420 -15.38 1.73 -26.02
CA GLU A 420 -15.79 2.92 -26.78
C GLU A 420 -15.05 2.93 -28.12
N TYR A 421 -15.77 3.01 -29.24
CA TYR A 421 -15.19 3.17 -30.57
C TYR A 421 -14.95 4.65 -30.87
N PHE A 422 -13.85 5.00 -31.53
CA PHE A 422 -13.53 6.39 -31.84
C PHE A 422 -12.86 6.55 -33.21
N GLU A 423 -12.98 7.75 -33.76
CA GLU A 423 -12.29 8.21 -34.96
C GLU A 423 -11.53 9.52 -34.64
N GLY A 424 -10.96 10.19 -35.64
CA GLY A 424 -10.13 11.38 -35.40
C GLY A 424 -10.87 12.62 -34.85
N ASN A 425 -12.21 12.60 -34.85
CA ASN A 425 -13.08 13.74 -34.53
C ASN A 425 -14.38 13.37 -33.77
N VAL A 426 -14.69 12.08 -33.61
CA VAL A 426 -15.92 11.60 -32.94
C VAL A 426 -15.65 10.39 -32.06
N ILE A 427 -16.45 10.21 -31.02
CA ILE A 427 -16.44 9.06 -30.13
C ILE A 427 -17.85 8.48 -29.97
N PHE A 428 -17.93 7.15 -29.97
CA PHE A 428 -19.16 6.39 -29.89
C PHE A 428 -19.31 5.81 -28.48
N ARG A 429 -20.12 6.48 -27.66
CA ARG A 429 -20.35 6.10 -26.26
C ARG A 429 -21.66 5.33 -26.10
N ASN A 430 -21.67 4.36 -25.20
CA ASN A 430 -22.85 3.53 -24.91
C ASN A 430 -23.80 4.22 -23.88
N LYS A 431 -24.28 5.43 -24.20
CA LYS A 431 -25.29 6.17 -23.42
C LYS A 431 -26.68 5.94 -24.03
N PRO A 432 -27.75 5.76 -23.23
CA PRO A 432 -29.07 5.34 -23.75
C PRO A 432 -29.75 6.35 -24.68
N ASN A 433 -29.37 7.63 -24.61
CA ASN A 433 -30.02 8.72 -25.35
C ASN A 433 -29.15 9.31 -26.47
N GLN A 434 -27.86 8.94 -26.55
CA GLN A 434 -26.91 9.52 -27.50
C GLN A 434 -25.73 8.56 -27.74
N ASN A 435 -25.63 8.03 -28.96
CA ASN A 435 -24.59 7.05 -29.32
C ASN A 435 -23.30 7.67 -29.87
N VAL A 436 -23.32 8.94 -30.28
CA VAL A 436 -22.19 9.64 -30.92
C VAL A 436 -22.01 11.02 -30.31
N GLU A 437 -20.78 11.35 -29.94
CA GLU A 437 -20.37 12.63 -29.37
C GLU A 437 -19.14 13.16 -30.13
N PRO A 438 -18.99 14.50 -30.28
CA PRO A 438 -17.76 15.07 -30.83
C PRO A 438 -16.58 14.80 -29.88
N LEU A 439 -15.40 14.62 -30.45
CA LEU A 439 -14.19 14.35 -29.68
C LEU A 439 -13.60 15.68 -29.18
N GLU A 440 -13.94 16.05 -27.94
CA GLU A 440 -13.60 17.36 -27.36
C GLU A 440 -12.81 17.25 -26.04
N GLY A 441 -12.14 18.34 -25.67
CA GLY A 441 -11.42 18.48 -24.40
C GLY A 441 -10.40 17.37 -24.15
N ASN A 442 -10.51 16.70 -23.01
CA ASN A 442 -9.58 15.66 -22.59
C ASN A 442 -9.58 14.44 -23.53
N ASP A 443 -10.72 14.08 -24.13
CA ASP A 443 -10.80 12.93 -25.05
C ASP A 443 -10.05 13.20 -26.37
N PHE A 444 -10.04 14.46 -26.84
CA PHE A 444 -9.26 14.86 -28.01
C PHE A 444 -7.75 14.81 -27.73
N LEU A 445 -7.32 15.30 -26.57
CA LEU A 445 -5.92 15.24 -26.14
C LEU A 445 -5.46 13.79 -25.96
N ASP A 446 -6.30 12.95 -25.36
CA ASP A 446 -6.07 11.52 -25.14
C ASP A 446 -5.81 10.77 -26.46
N VAL A 447 -6.75 10.85 -27.41
CA VAL A 447 -6.62 10.20 -28.71
C VAL A 447 -5.42 10.74 -29.50
N LYS A 448 -5.13 12.05 -29.40
CA LYS A 448 -3.96 12.66 -30.07
C LYS A 448 -2.63 12.13 -29.49
N GLU A 449 -2.53 11.98 -28.18
CA GLU A 449 -1.36 11.43 -27.49
C GLU A 449 -1.16 9.94 -27.84
N VAL A 450 -2.20 9.12 -27.70
CA VAL A 450 -2.17 7.69 -28.05
C VAL A 450 -1.80 7.49 -29.53
N THR A 451 -2.33 8.33 -30.43
CA THR A 451 -1.96 8.31 -31.85
C THR A 451 -0.50 8.71 -32.09
N ALA A 452 0.09 9.58 -31.27
CA ALA A 452 1.51 9.92 -31.36
C ALA A 452 2.42 8.78 -30.87
N VAL A 453 2.08 8.16 -29.73
CA VAL A 453 2.79 6.99 -29.19
C VAL A 453 2.72 5.80 -30.16
N ALA A 454 1.54 5.53 -30.72
CA ALA A 454 1.34 4.45 -31.68
C ALA A 454 2.16 4.65 -32.98
N LYS A 455 2.32 5.90 -33.45
CA LYS A 455 3.22 6.22 -34.57
C LYS A 455 4.69 5.96 -34.24
N ALA A 456 5.14 6.43 -33.07
CA ALA A 456 6.52 6.22 -32.63
C ALA A 456 6.86 4.72 -32.58
N LYS A 457 5.96 3.90 -32.03
CA LYS A 457 6.20 2.45 -31.95
C LYS A 457 6.20 1.73 -33.31
N VAL A 458 5.46 2.24 -34.31
CA VAL A 458 5.55 1.74 -35.69
C VAL A 458 6.84 2.22 -36.37
N ALA A 459 7.38 3.40 -36.04
CA ALA A 459 8.66 3.87 -36.59
C ALA A 459 9.88 3.11 -36.03
N GLU A 460 9.77 2.50 -34.84
CA GLU A 460 10.78 1.61 -34.27
C GLU A 460 10.83 0.21 -34.92
N ASP A 461 9.74 -0.23 -35.57
CA ASP A 461 9.60 -1.56 -36.16
C ASP A 461 10.38 -1.66 -37.50
N PRO A 462 11.38 -2.55 -37.62
CA PRO A 462 12.14 -2.72 -38.86
C PRO A 462 11.28 -3.08 -40.07
N SER A 463 10.12 -3.72 -39.87
CA SER A 463 9.15 -4.05 -40.94
C SER A 463 8.25 -2.86 -41.34
N SER A 464 8.57 -1.66 -40.88
CA SER A 464 7.85 -0.41 -41.15
C SER A 464 8.75 0.71 -41.70
N GLN A 465 10.03 0.41 -41.99
CA GLN A 465 10.90 1.33 -42.72
C GLN A 465 10.31 1.63 -44.11
N GLY A 466 10.39 2.89 -44.57
CA GLY A 466 9.74 3.34 -45.81
C GLY A 466 8.25 3.70 -45.68
N LEU A 467 7.60 3.48 -44.52
CA LEU A 467 6.17 3.82 -44.37
C LEU A 467 5.94 5.29 -43.97
N THR A 468 5.21 6.02 -44.82
CA THR A 468 4.74 7.38 -44.54
C THR A 468 3.37 7.36 -43.89
N PHE A 469 3.19 8.06 -42.76
CA PHE A 469 1.90 8.11 -42.06
C PHE A 469 0.88 8.98 -42.81
N VAL A 470 -0.32 8.44 -43.04
CA VAL A 470 -1.43 9.16 -43.68
C VAL A 470 -2.43 9.67 -42.64
N ARG A 471 -3.09 8.77 -41.91
CA ARG A 471 -4.15 9.13 -40.94
C ARG A 471 -4.45 8.03 -39.93
N LEU A 472 -5.13 8.40 -38.84
CA LEU A 472 -5.86 7.46 -38.01
C LEU A 472 -7.00 6.86 -38.86
N ARG A 473 -7.16 5.53 -38.88
CA ARG A 473 -8.34 4.88 -39.46
C ARG A 473 -9.50 5.00 -38.47
N ASN A 474 -9.31 4.41 -37.31
CA ASN A 474 -10.21 4.36 -36.17
C ASN A 474 -9.47 3.75 -34.95
N GLY A 475 -10.15 3.70 -33.81
CA GLY A 475 -9.68 2.94 -32.66
C GLY A 475 -10.81 2.52 -31.72
N TYR A 476 -10.44 1.72 -30.74
CA TYR A 476 -11.27 1.27 -29.63
C TYR A 476 -10.52 1.57 -28.34
N ARG A 477 -11.21 2.07 -27.31
CA ARG A 477 -10.64 2.23 -25.96
C ARG A 477 -11.53 1.62 -24.88
N ILE A 478 -10.93 1.20 -23.77
CA ILE A 478 -11.65 0.66 -22.60
C ILE A 478 -10.95 1.07 -21.32
N PHE A 479 -11.72 1.30 -20.25
CA PHE A 479 -11.20 1.55 -18.91
C PHE A 479 -11.43 0.33 -18.02
N ASP A 480 -10.35 -0.19 -17.43
CA ASP A 480 -10.38 -1.24 -16.41
C ASP A 480 -9.74 -0.72 -15.11
N PRO A 481 -10.47 -0.66 -13.98
CA PRO A 481 -9.95 -0.12 -12.71
C PRO A 481 -8.72 -0.82 -12.13
N ARG A 482 -8.38 -2.05 -12.55
CA ARG A 482 -7.19 -2.78 -12.11
C ARG A 482 -5.98 -2.58 -13.01
N ARG A 483 -6.22 -2.16 -14.26
CA ARG A 483 -5.25 -2.24 -15.36
C ARG A 483 -4.98 -0.87 -15.96
N GLY A 484 -6.03 -0.14 -16.37
CA GLY A 484 -5.96 1.23 -16.86
C GLY A 484 -6.78 1.47 -18.12
N MET A 485 -6.28 2.36 -18.97
CA MET A 485 -6.85 2.59 -20.29
C MET A 485 -6.14 1.74 -21.33
N ASP A 486 -6.82 0.78 -21.93
CA ASP A 486 -6.34 0.05 -23.11
C ASP A 486 -6.91 0.67 -24.38
N TYR A 487 -6.08 0.69 -25.42
CA TYR A 487 -6.40 1.20 -26.75
C TYR A 487 -5.96 0.20 -27.82
N MET A 488 -6.82 0.01 -28.82
CA MET A 488 -6.50 -0.67 -30.07
C MET A 488 -6.74 0.33 -31.20
N VAL A 489 -5.69 0.80 -31.88
CA VAL A 489 -5.83 1.83 -32.93
C VAL A 489 -5.25 1.35 -34.26
N ASP A 490 -5.97 1.60 -35.35
CA ASP A 490 -5.57 1.25 -36.70
C ASP A 490 -5.00 2.49 -37.40
N LEU A 491 -3.71 2.48 -37.70
CA LEU A 491 -3.02 3.57 -38.37
C LEU A 491 -2.85 3.25 -39.87
N VAL A 492 -3.17 4.22 -40.73
CA VAL A 492 -3.02 4.11 -42.19
C VAL A 492 -1.68 4.71 -42.61
N TYR A 493 -0.90 3.93 -43.33
CA TYR A 493 0.38 4.29 -43.93
C TYR A 493 0.33 4.13 -45.45
N ARG A 494 1.30 4.74 -46.14
CA ARG A 494 1.58 4.56 -47.57
C ARG A 494 3.07 4.28 -47.75
N SER A 495 3.44 3.38 -48.66
CA SER A 495 4.83 3.17 -49.09
C SER A 495 5.47 4.47 -49.58
N SER A 496 6.77 4.67 -49.32
CA SER A 496 7.55 5.80 -49.83
C SER A 496 7.77 5.76 -51.34
N ASP A 497 7.70 4.56 -51.93
CA ASP A 497 8.28 4.29 -53.24
C ASP A 497 7.29 4.58 -54.38
N ASP A 498 5.99 4.63 -54.06
CA ASP A 498 4.91 4.87 -55.01
C ASP A 498 4.58 6.36 -55.18
N LEU A 499 5.41 7.05 -55.97
CA LEU A 499 5.17 8.45 -56.39
C LEU A 499 3.97 8.61 -57.34
N ALA A 500 3.33 7.52 -57.78
CA ALA A 500 2.37 7.47 -58.88
C ALA A 500 0.88 7.43 -58.45
N GLY A 501 0.53 7.96 -57.28
CA GLY A 501 -0.85 8.29 -56.88
C GLY A 501 -1.75 7.13 -56.42
N ASP A 502 -1.59 5.93 -56.99
CA ASP A 502 -2.44 4.74 -56.75
C ASP A 502 -1.84 3.76 -55.72
N ALA A 503 -1.11 4.30 -54.75
CA ALA A 503 -0.31 3.56 -53.77
C ALA A 503 -1.16 2.81 -52.73
N GLU A 504 -0.83 1.54 -52.46
CA GLU A 504 -1.59 0.69 -51.54
C GLU A 504 -1.57 1.23 -50.09
N LEU A 505 -2.75 1.29 -49.47
CA LEU A 505 -2.93 1.84 -48.12
C LEU A 505 -2.76 0.75 -47.05
N ILE A 506 -1.53 0.59 -46.58
CA ILE A 506 -1.16 -0.37 -45.53
C ILE A 506 -1.75 0.06 -44.18
N VAL A 507 -2.44 -0.85 -43.50
CA VAL A 507 -3.01 -0.61 -42.16
C VAL A 507 -2.22 -1.40 -41.12
N LYS A 508 -1.58 -0.69 -40.17
CA LYS A 508 -0.90 -1.29 -39.02
C LYS A 508 -1.75 -1.07 -37.76
N ARG A 509 -2.17 -2.14 -37.11
CA ARG A 509 -2.88 -2.12 -35.81
C ARG A 509 -1.86 -2.02 -34.68
N VAL A 510 -2.05 -1.09 -33.75
CA VAL A 510 -1.21 -0.93 -32.56
C VAL A 510 -2.07 -1.09 -31.30
N HIS A 511 -1.60 -1.92 -30.38
CA HIS A 511 -2.17 -2.05 -29.03
C HIS A 511 -1.34 -1.17 -28.08
N VAL A 512 -2.00 -0.28 -27.34
CA VAL A 512 -1.38 0.66 -26.40
C VAL A 512 -2.11 0.55 -25.06
N CYS A 513 -1.38 0.47 -23.95
CA CYS A 513 -1.94 0.48 -22.60
C CYS A 513 -1.35 1.66 -21.82
N ARG A 514 -2.21 2.55 -21.28
CA ARG A 514 -1.83 3.55 -20.28
C ARG A 514 -2.31 3.07 -18.91
N PRO A 515 -1.43 2.51 -18.05
CA PRO A 515 -1.86 2.02 -16.75
C PRO A 515 -2.23 3.17 -15.79
N ILE A 516 -3.15 2.91 -14.86
CA ILE A 516 -3.57 3.91 -13.83
C ILE A 516 -2.41 4.27 -12.89
N VAL A 517 -1.54 3.29 -12.62
CA VAL A 517 -0.36 3.44 -11.76
C VAL A 517 0.85 3.10 -12.60
N ASN A 518 1.87 3.95 -12.54
CA ASN A 518 3.19 3.62 -13.05
C ASN A 518 3.72 2.48 -12.17
N THR A 519 3.77 1.23 -12.67
CA THR A 519 4.08 0.01 -11.89
C THR A 519 5.54 -0.13 -11.51
N LYS A 520 6.16 0.97 -11.06
CA LYS A 520 7.30 0.93 -10.16
C LYS A 520 6.88 0.15 -8.93
N ILE A 521 7.41 -1.06 -8.78
CA ILE A 521 7.43 -1.78 -7.52
C ILE A 521 8.00 -0.82 -6.47
N MET A 522 7.26 -0.54 -5.39
CA MET A 522 7.70 0.39 -4.34
C MET A 522 8.84 -0.26 -3.54
N HIS A 523 10.07 -0.22 -4.11
CA HIS A 523 11.21 -1.00 -3.63
C HIS A 523 11.61 -0.72 -2.18
N GLN A 524 11.33 0.48 -1.68
CA GLN A 524 11.05 0.75 -0.28
C GLN A 524 9.96 1.83 -0.19
N VAL A 525 8.93 1.60 0.63
CA VAL A 525 8.22 2.70 1.29
C VAL A 525 9.12 3.16 2.45
N PRO A 526 9.38 4.47 2.63
CA PRO A 526 10.20 4.95 3.74
C PRO A 526 9.67 4.44 5.09
N TYR A 527 10.56 4.04 6.00
CA TYR A 527 10.15 3.48 7.29
C TYR A 527 9.45 4.53 8.16
N VAL A 528 8.13 4.40 8.30
CA VAL A 528 7.28 5.31 9.09
C VAL A 528 7.09 4.78 10.51
N LYS A 529 6.92 5.70 11.46
CA LYS A 529 6.61 5.38 12.86
C LYS A 529 5.32 6.07 13.31
N GLU A 530 4.65 5.44 14.27
CA GLU A 530 3.54 6.01 15.01
C GLU A 530 3.96 7.05 16.07
N ASP A 531 5.25 7.36 16.25
CA ASP A 531 5.73 8.31 17.27
C ASP A 531 5.82 9.78 16.81
N THR A 532 5.27 10.10 15.63
CA THR A 532 5.20 11.47 15.09
C THR A 532 4.11 12.34 15.75
N ASP A 533 4.46 13.61 15.94
CA ASP A 533 3.54 14.66 16.37
C ASP A 533 2.53 15.04 15.27
N VAL A 534 1.32 15.46 15.66
CA VAL A 534 0.27 15.90 14.73
C VAL A 534 -0.32 17.25 15.16
N THR A 535 -0.32 18.21 14.23
CA THR A 535 -0.98 19.51 14.38
C THR A 535 -2.31 19.48 13.63
N VAL A 536 -3.42 19.49 14.37
CA VAL A 536 -4.78 19.49 13.83
C VAL A 536 -5.21 20.92 13.54
N VAL A 537 -5.39 21.25 12.25
CA VAL A 537 -5.85 22.55 11.77
C VAL A 537 -7.36 22.50 11.56
N VAL A 538 -8.12 23.22 12.39
CA VAL A 538 -9.58 23.23 12.35
C VAL A 538 -10.10 24.56 11.77
N PRO A 539 -10.75 24.54 10.59
CA PRO A 539 -11.25 25.74 9.92
C PRO A 539 -12.61 26.18 10.46
N ILE A 540 -12.78 27.47 10.77
CA ILE A 540 -14.07 28.08 11.17
C ILE A 540 -14.33 29.37 10.37
N GLN A 541 -15.47 29.46 9.70
CA GLN A 541 -15.91 30.65 8.93
C GLN A 541 -17.26 31.21 9.35
N SER A 542 -18.09 30.41 10.01
CA SER A 542 -19.49 30.71 10.30
C SER A 542 -19.87 30.41 11.75
N THR A 543 -21.05 30.87 12.17
CA THR A 543 -21.66 30.49 13.46
C THR A 543 -21.97 28.99 13.55
N ASP A 544 -22.25 28.36 12.41
CA ASP A 544 -22.62 26.95 12.34
C ASP A 544 -21.37 26.05 12.51
N ASP A 545 -20.22 26.47 11.97
CA ASP A 545 -18.92 25.85 12.24
C ASP A 545 -18.58 25.87 13.74
N VAL A 546 -18.94 26.93 14.46
CA VAL A 546 -18.72 27.06 15.92
C VAL A 546 -19.64 26.11 16.70
N ALA A 547 -20.88 25.95 16.26
CA ALA A 547 -21.80 24.96 16.82
C ALA A 547 -21.36 23.51 16.54
N ALA A 548 -20.74 23.26 15.38
CA ALA A 548 -20.09 21.99 15.05
C ALA A 548 -18.82 21.77 15.90
N PHE A 549 -17.98 22.79 16.04
CA PHE A 549 -16.73 22.76 16.81
C PHE A 549 -16.96 22.37 18.28
N ARG A 550 -18.06 22.78 18.91
CA ARG A 550 -18.43 22.29 20.25
C ARG A 550 -18.58 20.77 20.32
N LYS A 551 -19.13 20.14 19.27
CA LYS A 551 -19.28 18.66 19.20
C LYS A 551 -17.93 17.98 18.96
N PHE A 552 -17.09 18.58 18.12
CA PHE A 552 -15.69 18.18 17.93
C PHE A 552 -14.88 18.26 19.25
N ALA A 553 -15.00 19.36 19.98
CA ALA A 553 -14.26 19.61 21.22
C ALA A 553 -14.66 18.65 22.35
N ARG A 554 -15.95 18.31 22.47
CA ARG A 554 -16.42 17.24 23.36
C ARG A 554 -15.83 15.90 22.95
N ARG A 555 -15.94 15.52 21.67
CA ARG A 555 -15.42 14.25 21.16
C ARG A 555 -13.92 14.08 21.40
N HIS A 556 -13.14 15.15 21.26
CA HIS A 556 -11.70 15.13 21.54
C HIS A 556 -11.44 14.91 23.05
N ARG A 557 -12.19 15.57 23.94
CA ARG A 557 -12.11 15.33 25.39
C ARG A 557 -12.44 13.88 25.77
N ASP A 558 -13.46 13.28 25.16
CA ASP A 558 -13.83 11.87 25.39
C ASP A 558 -12.67 10.91 25.05
N LEU A 559 -11.92 11.19 23.98
CA LEU A 559 -10.75 10.41 23.57
C LEU A 559 -9.58 10.54 24.54
N CYS A 560 -9.30 11.75 25.06
CA CYS A 560 -8.29 11.96 26.10
C CYS A 560 -8.61 11.19 27.39
N VAL A 561 -9.88 11.23 27.83
CA VAL A 561 -10.33 10.59 29.07
C VAL A 561 -10.31 9.06 28.96
N SER A 562 -10.68 8.51 27.80
CA SER A 562 -10.72 7.06 27.56
C SER A 562 -9.34 6.43 27.28
N SER A 563 -8.32 7.22 26.91
CA SER A 563 -6.95 6.74 26.67
C SER A 563 -5.93 7.66 27.36
N PRO A 564 -5.80 7.60 28.70
CA PRO A 564 -5.09 8.62 29.48
C PRO A 564 -3.57 8.65 29.30
N VAL A 565 -2.96 7.64 28.66
CA VAL A 565 -1.52 7.61 28.37
C VAL A 565 -1.30 7.68 26.86
N ASP A 566 -0.78 8.81 26.41
CA ASP A 566 -0.20 8.96 25.08
C ASP A 566 1.02 9.88 25.19
N SER A 567 2.16 9.48 24.61
CA SER A 567 3.44 10.19 24.74
C SER A 567 3.74 11.14 23.57
N ARG A 568 2.77 11.34 22.66
CA ARG A 568 2.94 12.04 21.38
C ARG A 568 2.18 13.35 21.40
N GLN A 569 2.80 14.46 21.02
CA GLN A 569 2.14 15.76 21.18
C GLN A 569 1.10 15.96 20.08
N THR A 570 -0.15 16.09 20.50
CA THR A 570 -1.28 16.45 19.63
C THR A 570 -1.62 17.92 19.86
N ARG A 571 -1.47 18.75 18.82
CA ARG A 571 -1.73 20.20 18.87
C ARG A 571 -3.03 20.52 18.14
N ILE A 572 -3.78 21.52 18.58
CA ILE A 572 -4.98 22.01 17.89
C ILE A 572 -4.82 23.50 17.56
N ALA A 573 -4.73 23.81 16.27
CA ALA A 573 -4.79 25.16 15.73
C ALA A 573 -6.19 25.43 15.18
N VAL A 574 -6.98 26.28 15.84
CA VAL A 574 -8.29 26.70 15.31
C VAL A 574 -8.12 27.98 14.52
N VAL A 575 -8.35 27.91 13.21
CA VAL A 575 -8.20 29.06 12.31
C VAL A 575 -9.57 29.68 12.04
N MET A 576 -9.68 30.99 12.28
CA MET A 576 -10.94 31.73 12.20
C MET A 576 -10.83 32.87 11.20
N ARG A 577 -11.79 32.98 10.25
CA ARG A 577 -11.85 34.07 9.26
C ARG A 577 -13.29 34.57 9.12
N GLY A 578 -13.53 35.86 9.36
CA GLY A 578 -14.85 36.49 9.25
C GLY A 578 -15.81 36.21 10.42
N VAL A 579 -15.30 35.66 11.53
CA VAL A 579 -16.08 35.29 12.72
C VAL A 579 -16.02 36.41 13.78
N ASP A 580 -17.08 36.53 14.59
CA ASP A 580 -17.20 37.59 15.60
C ASP A 580 -16.41 37.30 16.89
N ALA A 581 -16.25 38.34 17.72
CA ALA A 581 -15.49 38.25 18.97
C ALA A 581 -16.17 37.37 20.04
N ALA A 582 -17.50 37.21 20.03
CA ALA A 582 -18.21 36.35 20.99
C ALA A 582 -18.03 34.86 20.64
N ALA A 583 -18.12 34.48 19.36
CA ALA A 583 -17.80 33.13 18.93
C ALA A 583 -16.31 32.78 19.12
N ALA A 584 -15.39 33.73 18.87
CA ALA A 584 -13.96 33.52 19.17
C ALA A 584 -13.71 33.24 20.67
N ARG A 585 -14.36 33.97 21.58
CA ARG A 585 -14.34 33.67 23.02
C ARG A 585 -14.93 32.30 23.35
N THR A 586 -16.00 31.91 22.66
CA THR A 586 -16.67 30.62 22.82
C THR A 586 -15.75 29.45 22.43
N VAL A 587 -15.05 29.56 21.28
CA VAL A 587 -14.01 28.62 20.84
C VAL A 587 -12.86 28.57 21.86
N GLY A 588 -12.43 29.72 22.38
CA GLY A 588 -11.40 29.80 23.42
C GLY A 588 -11.76 29.07 24.71
N SER A 589 -13.03 29.11 25.14
CA SER A 589 -13.51 28.35 26.30
C SER A 589 -13.40 26.84 26.06
N GLU A 590 -13.90 26.35 24.91
CA GLU A 590 -13.87 24.92 24.57
C GLU A 590 -12.42 24.40 24.41
N LEU A 591 -11.50 25.21 23.86
CA LEU A 591 -10.05 24.90 23.82
C LEU A 591 -9.41 24.89 25.21
N GLY A 592 -9.78 25.83 26.08
CA GLY A 592 -9.36 25.83 27.49
C GLY A 592 -9.82 24.59 28.23
N GLU A 593 -11.06 24.14 28.00
CA GLU A 593 -11.61 22.89 28.55
C GLU A 593 -10.87 21.65 28.01
N ILE A 594 -10.48 21.63 26.72
CA ILE A 594 -9.61 20.58 26.16
C ILE A 594 -8.25 20.57 26.89
N LYS A 595 -7.54 21.71 26.93
CA LYS A 595 -6.19 21.81 27.54
C LYS A 595 -6.21 21.53 29.06
N ALA A 596 -7.32 21.81 29.75
CA ALA A 596 -7.52 21.46 31.15
C ALA A 596 -7.81 19.96 31.38
N THR A 597 -8.46 19.28 30.42
CA THR A 597 -8.85 17.86 30.51
C THR A 597 -7.72 16.94 30.02
N CYS A 598 -7.15 17.23 28.84
CA CYS A 598 -6.20 16.40 28.10
C CYS A 598 -4.73 16.60 28.55
N LYS A 599 -4.48 16.85 29.84
CA LYS A 599 -3.14 17.21 30.37
C LYS A 599 -2.07 16.16 30.07
N SER A 600 -2.42 14.87 30.09
CA SER A 600 -1.48 13.78 29.86
C SER A 600 -1.04 13.63 28.41
N TRP A 601 -1.80 14.16 27.43
CA TRP A 601 -1.45 14.19 26.01
C TRP A 601 -0.55 15.39 25.64
N GLN A 602 -0.06 16.13 26.64
CA GLN A 602 0.80 17.33 26.50
C GLN A 602 0.24 18.38 25.52
N MET A 603 -1.09 18.48 25.42
CA MET A 603 -1.74 19.25 24.37
C MET A 603 -1.39 20.73 24.35
N ASP A 604 -1.13 21.24 23.15
CA ASP A 604 -1.16 22.67 22.89
C ASP A 604 -2.38 23.07 22.03
N THR A 605 -2.87 24.29 22.25
CA THR A 605 -4.13 24.78 21.68
C THR A 605 -4.05 26.28 21.41
N THR A 606 -4.19 26.67 20.15
CA THR A 606 -4.02 28.06 19.69
C THR A 606 -5.18 28.48 18.79
N ILE A 607 -5.57 29.76 18.85
CA ILE A 607 -6.51 30.38 17.91
C ILE A 607 -5.73 31.30 16.97
N LEU A 608 -5.90 31.13 15.66
CA LEU A 608 -5.28 31.92 14.62
C LEU A 608 -6.36 32.75 13.90
N LEU A 609 -6.32 34.07 14.08
CA LEU A 609 -7.29 35.01 13.50
C LEU A 609 -6.77 35.57 12.18
N LEU A 610 -7.38 35.20 11.06
CA LEU A 610 -6.98 35.68 9.74
C LEU A 610 -7.61 37.03 9.39
N ARG A 611 -6.81 37.95 8.85
CA ARG A 611 -7.30 39.18 8.22
C ARG A 611 -8.06 38.86 6.93
N SER A 612 -9.08 39.64 6.62
CA SER A 612 -10.02 39.37 5.51
C SER A 612 -9.49 39.72 4.10
N GLU A 613 -8.21 40.04 3.97
CA GLU A 613 -7.63 40.70 2.78
C GLU A 613 -7.22 39.70 1.67
N LYS A 614 -6.66 38.54 2.03
CA LYS A 614 -6.28 37.51 1.05
C LYS A 614 -7.50 36.70 0.59
N ARG A 615 -7.78 36.73 -0.72
CA ARG A 615 -8.91 36.05 -1.38
C ARG A 615 -8.71 34.54 -1.67
N SER A 616 -7.65 33.93 -1.15
CA SER A 616 -7.37 32.50 -1.35
C SER A 616 -8.40 31.57 -0.70
N LEU A 617 -8.47 30.34 -1.22
CA LEU A 617 -9.15 29.20 -0.62
C LEU A 617 -8.77 29.08 0.85
N PHE A 618 -9.75 28.85 1.71
CA PHE A 618 -9.54 28.90 3.16
C PHE A 618 -8.60 27.83 3.68
N ALA A 619 -8.56 26.65 3.04
CA ALA A 619 -7.60 25.59 3.38
C ALA A 619 -6.15 26.07 3.22
N VAL A 620 -5.84 26.80 2.13
CA VAL A 620 -4.52 27.43 1.91
C VAL A 620 -4.23 28.42 3.03
N ALA A 621 -5.10 29.40 3.22
CA ALA A 621 -4.88 30.47 4.21
C ALA A 621 -4.83 29.96 5.68
N ALA A 622 -5.44 28.81 5.96
CA ALA A 622 -5.41 28.16 7.27
C ALA A 622 -4.18 27.28 7.48
N LEU A 623 -3.68 26.61 6.45
CA LEU A 623 -2.38 25.93 6.52
C LEU A 623 -1.24 26.93 6.59
N ASP A 624 -1.22 27.96 5.74
CA ASP A 624 -0.20 29.03 5.74
C ASP A 624 0.03 29.53 7.18
N ALA A 625 -1.03 30.01 7.84
CA ALA A 625 -0.92 30.53 9.21
C ALA A 625 -0.58 29.46 10.27
N ALA A 626 -0.91 28.18 10.06
CA ALA A 626 -0.54 27.11 10.97
C ALA A 626 0.95 26.71 10.82
N VAL A 627 1.45 26.69 9.57
CA VAL A 627 2.86 26.43 9.23
C VAL A 627 3.75 27.60 9.67
N ASP A 628 3.30 28.85 9.47
CA ASP A 628 3.96 30.06 9.98
C ASP A 628 4.10 30.04 11.51
N HIS A 629 3.18 29.39 12.24
CA HIS A 629 3.17 29.37 13.70
C HIS A 629 3.91 28.17 14.32
N TYR A 630 3.83 26.98 13.71
CA TYR A 630 4.38 25.74 14.26
C TYR A 630 5.56 25.14 13.43
N GLY A 631 5.91 25.71 12.28
CA GLY A 631 7.05 25.32 11.45
C GLY A 631 6.77 24.21 10.42
N ASN A 632 7.57 24.14 9.36
CA ASN A 632 7.35 23.23 8.23
C ASN A 632 7.63 21.73 8.53
N GLN A 633 8.45 21.39 9.53
CA GLN A 633 8.86 20.00 9.81
C GLN A 633 7.80 19.12 10.51
N MET A 634 6.54 19.55 10.57
CA MET A 634 5.45 18.89 11.32
C MET A 634 4.36 18.32 10.38
N ILE A 635 3.60 17.31 10.85
CA ILE A 635 2.39 16.84 10.17
C ILE A 635 1.23 17.79 10.46
N TYR A 636 0.61 18.33 9.42
CA TYR A 636 -0.61 19.13 9.48
C TYR A 636 -1.80 18.31 9.00
N LEU A 637 -2.75 18.06 9.90
CA LEU A 637 -4.03 17.43 9.62
C LEU A 637 -5.10 18.52 9.51
N TYR A 638 -5.54 18.83 8.29
CA TYR A 638 -6.67 19.75 8.07
C TYR A 638 -7.97 18.98 8.28
N LEU A 639 -8.78 19.37 9.28
CA LEU A 639 -9.91 18.59 9.76
C LEU A 639 -11.15 19.45 10.00
N SER A 640 -12.20 19.18 9.24
CA SER A 640 -13.50 19.86 9.31
C SER A 640 -14.09 19.90 10.74
N PRO A 641 -14.67 21.03 11.20
CA PRO A 641 -15.30 21.14 12.53
C PRO A 641 -16.53 20.23 12.67
N TYR A 642 -17.06 19.70 11.57
CA TYR A 642 -18.14 18.72 11.56
C TYR A 642 -17.67 17.29 11.88
N ALA A 643 -16.36 17.04 11.98
CA ALA A 643 -15.79 15.71 12.16
C ALA A 643 -16.15 15.06 13.51
N ASP A 644 -16.20 13.73 13.48
CA ASP A 644 -16.40 12.81 14.58
C ASP A 644 -15.52 11.59 14.32
N PHE A 645 -14.60 11.27 15.22
CA PHE A 645 -13.51 10.32 14.95
C PHE A 645 -13.18 9.43 16.16
N GLN A 646 -12.39 8.39 15.95
CA GLN A 646 -11.86 7.51 17.00
C GLN A 646 -10.33 7.71 17.16
N LYS A 647 -9.67 7.06 18.11
CA LYS A 647 -8.24 7.31 18.40
C LYS A 647 -7.36 6.87 17.22
N GLU A 648 -7.72 5.72 16.66
CA GLU A 648 -7.04 4.98 15.61
C GLU A 648 -6.94 5.79 14.30
N PHE A 649 -7.78 6.82 14.14
CA PHE A 649 -7.67 7.80 13.06
C PHE A 649 -6.33 8.54 13.13
N TYR A 650 -5.94 9.07 14.31
CA TYR A 650 -4.67 9.78 14.47
C TYR A 650 -3.46 8.87 14.23
N ASP A 651 -3.55 7.60 14.64
CA ASP A 651 -2.48 6.63 14.40
C ASP A 651 -2.34 6.34 12.89
N ARG A 652 -3.45 6.24 12.15
CA ARG A 652 -3.42 6.18 10.68
C ARG A 652 -2.97 7.48 10.01
N ILE A 653 -3.21 8.67 10.59
CA ILE A 653 -2.61 9.92 10.09
C ILE A 653 -1.07 9.83 10.16
N ARG A 654 -0.54 9.38 11.30
CA ARG A 654 0.91 9.28 11.55
C ARG A 654 1.62 8.29 10.63
N ILE A 655 1.01 7.13 10.36
CA ILE A 655 1.58 6.08 9.50
C ILE A 655 1.47 6.44 8.01
N ASN A 656 0.34 7.01 7.57
CA ASN A 656 0.07 7.19 6.14
C ASN A 656 0.61 8.51 5.58
N THR A 657 0.97 9.49 6.42
CA THR A 657 1.62 10.73 5.98
C THR A 657 3.13 10.54 6.04
N ILE A 658 3.82 10.64 4.89
CA ILE A 658 5.25 10.32 4.75
C ILE A 658 5.96 11.48 4.05
N LYS A 659 6.92 12.09 4.75
CA LYS A 659 7.60 13.31 4.29
C LYS A 659 8.30 13.07 2.94
N HIS A 660 8.14 13.99 2.00
CA HIS A 660 8.71 13.96 0.65
C HIS A 660 8.31 12.73 -0.19
N PHE A 661 7.22 12.03 0.19
CA PHE A 661 6.82 10.77 -0.45
C PHE A 661 5.30 10.58 -0.57
N GLN A 662 4.51 10.91 0.46
CA GLN A 662 3.07 10.63 0.47
C GLN A 662 2.25 11.55 1.37
N ILE A 663 1.17 12.10 0.83
CA ILE A 663 0.07 12.70 1.60
C ILE A 663 -1.07 11.70 1.80
N TYR A 664 -1.81 11.84 2.91
CA TYR A 664 -2.95 10.98 3.21
C TYR A 664 -4.26 11.77 3.13
N VAL A 665 -5.16 11.33 2.24
CA VAL A 665 -6.47 11.97 2.02
C VAL A 665 -7.57 10.94 2.28
N PRO A 666 -7.99 10.78 3.56
CA PRO A 666 -8.99 9.79 3.94
C PRO A 666 -10.34 10.04 3.27
N ILE A 667 -11.05 8.97 2.92
CA ILE A 667 -12.43 9.01 2.42
C ILE A 667 -13.37 8.89 3.63
N PRO A 668 -14.07 9.96 4.03
CA PRO A 668 -14.89 9.98 5.24
C PRO A 668 -16.26 9.33 5.02
N PHE A 669 -16.87 8.84 6.09
CA PHE A 669 -18.31 8.55 6.12
C PHE A 669 -19.09 9.86 6.31
N SER A 670 -19.70 10.38 5.25
CA SER A 670 -20.55 11.59 5.30
C SER A 670 -21.98 11.23 5.68
N GLU A 671 -22.50 11.84 6.75
CA GLU A 671 -23.89 11.69 7.15
C GLU A 671 -24.86 12.34 6.14
N PHE A 672 -26.03 11.72 5.97
CA PHE A 672 -27.14 12.30 5.20
C PHE A 672 -27.80 13.47 5.94
N HIS A 673 -28.60 14.26 5.22
CA HIS A 673 -29.31 15.42 5.76
C HIS A 673 -30.23 14.99 6.93
N PRO A 674 -29.97 15.43 8.18
CA PRO A 674 -30.59 14.85 9.36
C PRO A 674 -32.11 15.01 9.38
N GLN A 675 -32.62 16.13 8.85
CA GLN A 675 -34.07 16.34 8.71
C GLN A 675 -34.75 15.31 7.77
N ILE A 676 -34.06 14.82 6.74
CA ILE A 676 -34.62 13.84 5.80
C ILE A 676 -34.60 12.46 6.45
N VAL A 677 -33.48 12.09 7.09
CA VAL A 677 -33.34 10.83 7.85
C VAL A 677 -34.35 10.75 9.00
N ASN A 678 -34.51 11.82 9.78
CA ASN A 678 -35.51 11.89 10.87
C ASN A 678 -36.95 11.71 10.36
N ALA A 679 -37.31 12.40 9.27
CA ALA A 679 -38.64 12.27 8.68
C ALA A 679 -38.90 10.85 8.16
N TYR A 680 -37.91 10.23 7.51
CA TYR A 680 -37.97 8.82 7.10
C TYR A 680 -38.13 7.86 8.29
N ASN A 681 -37.39 8.10 9.38
CA ASN A 681 -37.49 7.31 10.60
C ASN A 681 -38.89 7.43 11.23
N VAL A 682 -39.48 8.62 11.29
CA VAL A 682 -40.85 8.83 11.79
C VAL A 682 -41.90 8.11 10.93
N LEU A 683 -41.80 8.19 9.60
CA LEU A 683 -42.70 7.47 8.69
C LEU A 683 -42.58 5.95 8.85
N THR A 684 -41.38 5.43 9.06
CA THR A 684 -41.13 3.99 9.25
C THR A 684 -41.59 3.50 10.62
N ASP A 685 -41.25 4.22 11.71
CA ASP A 685 -41.76 4.00 13.07
C ASP A 685 -43.30 4.09 13.15
N TYR A 686 -43.99 4.66 12.15
CA TYR A 686 -45.45 4.72 12.06
C TYR A 686 -46.03 3.54 11.26
N GLU A 687 -45.48 3.24 10.09
CA GLU A 687 -45.83 2.04 9.31
C GLU A 687 -45.65 0.76 10.13
N ASP A 688 -44.55 0.64 10.88
CA ASP A 688 -44.29 -0.49 11.79
C ASP A 688 -45.34 -0.61 12.90
N LYS A 689 -45.91 0.51 13.38
CA LYS A 689 -46.98 0.53 14.40
C LYS A 689 -48.34 0.14 13.83
N ILE A 690 -48.63 0.53 12.59
CA ILE A 690 -49.82 0.06 11.84
C ILE A 690 -49.70 -1.44 11.60
N ALA A 691 -48.56 -1.91 11.06
CA ALA A 691 -48.32 -3.32 10.80
C ALA A 691 -48.34 -4.19 12.07
N ALA A 692 -47.91 -3.64 13.21
CA ALA A 692 -48.01 -4.28 14.52
C ALA A 692 -49.40 -4.18 15.19
N GLY A 693 -50.39 -3.53 14.56
CA GLY A 693 -51.76 -3.38 15.08
C GLY A 693 -51.89 -2.50 16.33
N LYS A 694 -51.00 -1.52 16.52
CA LYS A 694 -50.85 -0.73 17.77
C LYS A 694 -51.19 0.76 17.64
N SER A 695 -52.01 1.12 16.66
CA SER A 695 -52.42 2.51 16.41
C SER A 695 -53.94 2.67 16.45
N ASP A 696 -54.45 3.57 17.29
CA ASP A 696 -55.77 4.17 17.07
C ASP A 696 -55.73 4.91 15.72
N SER A 697 -56.47 4.39 14.73
CA SER A 697 -56.30 4.75 13.32
C SER A 697 -56.79 6.16 12.94
N GLY A 698 -57.55 6.83 13.81
CA GLY A 698 -58.17 8.12 13.52
C GLY A 698 -57.23 9.32 13.64
N SER A 699 -56.63 9.54 14.81
CA SER A 699 -56.16 10.89 15.20
C SER A 699 -54.87 11.37 14.55
N LEU A 700 -54.01 10.48 14.02
CA LEU A 700 -52.77 10.89 13.36
C LEU A 700 -52.87 10.96 11.84
N ALA A 701 -53.83 10.24 11.22
CA ALA A 701 -54.08 10.31 9.78
C ALA A 701 -54.55 11.72 9.38
N ASP A 702 -55.58 12.25 10.04
CA ASP A 702 -56.11 13.61 9.84
C ASP A 702 -55.05 14.71 10.08
N ASN A 703 -54.00 14.44 10.85
CA ASN A 703 -52.89 15.38 11.09
C ASN A 703 -51.72 15.23 10.09
N MET A 704 -51.69 14.17 9.28
CA MET A 704 -50.67 13.92 8.24
C MET A 704 -51.09 14.39 6.84
N PHE A 705 -52.40 14.57 6.62
CA PHE A 705 -52.98 15.18 5.42
C PHE A 705 -53.32 16.66 5.71
N ILE A 706 -52.62 17.58 5.06
CA ILE A 706 -52.93 19.03 5.06
C ILE A 706 -52.79 19.52 3.61
N ASP A 707 -53.52 20.58 3.29
CA ASP A 707 -53.88 21.06 1.95
C ASP A 707 -52.80 21.01 0.86
N ASN A 708 -53.30 20.80 -0.36
CA ASN A 708 -52.58 20.48 -1.60
C ASN A 708 -51.52 21.49 -2.09
N GLU A 709 -51.29 22.59 -1.37
CA GLU A 709 -50.47 23.72 -1.81
C GLU A 709 -49.16 23.92 -1.00
N GLN A 710 -48.98 23.24 0.14
CA GLN A 710 -47.73 23.40 0.91
C GLN A 710 -46.54 22.67 0.26
N PRO A 711 -45.34 23.29 0.22
CA PRO A 711 -44.16 22.65 -0.35
C PRO A 711 -43.64 21.51 0.55
N VAL A 712 -43.00 20.51 -0.07
CA VAL A 712 -42.41 19.32 0.60
C VAL A 712 -41.54 19.69 1.81
N VAL A 713 -40.88 20.85 1.77
CA VAL A 713 -40.04 21.41 2.84
C VAL A 713 -40.83 21.66 4.14
N ASP A 714 -42.08 22.09 4.07
CA ASP A 714 -42.90 22.37 5.27
C ASP A 714 -43.47 21.09 5.89
N ARG A 715 -43.73 20.07 5.06
CA ARG A 715 -44.03 18.71 5.55
C ARG A 715 -42.81 18.07 6.22
N LEU A 716 -41.61 18.27 5.68
CA LEU A 716 -40.35 17.89 6.32
C LEU A 716 -40.16 18.56 7.68
N LYS A 717 -40.46 19.86 7.82
CA LYS A 717 -40.44 20.56 9.13
C LYS A 717 -41.41 19.88 10.12
N ARG A 718 -42.67 19.64 9.73
CA ARG A 718 -43.68 19.01 10.59
C ARG A 718 -43.27 17.60 11.05
N LEU A 719 -42.78 16.74 10.14
CA LEU A 719 -42.29 15.40 10.51
C LEU A 719 -41.08 15.46 11.47
N ASN A 720 -40.23 16.48 11.38
CA ASN A 720 -39.13 16.69 12.32
C ASN A 720 -39.57 17.18 13.71
N MET A 721 -40.73 17.82 13.82
CA MET A 721 -41.31 18.16 15.14
C MET A 721 -41.86 16.91 15.85
N MET A 722 -42.25 15.89 15.10
CA MET A 722 -42.72 14.59 15.61
C MET A 722 -41.58 13.60 15.93
N ALA A 723 -40.34 13.91 15.56
CA ALA A 723 -39.20 13.01 15.74
C ALA A 723 -38.70 12.98 17.20
N ASP A 724 -38.66 11.79 17.81
CA ASP A 724 -38.16 11.62 19.19
C ASP A 724 -36.65 11.85 19.25
N LYS A 725 -36.27 12.99 19.83
CA LYS A 725 -34.88 13.46 19.96
C LYS A 725 -34.00 12.49 20.75
N LYS A 726 -34.57 11.59 21.57
CA LYS A 726 -33.80 10.61 22.37
C LYS A 726 -33.16 9.49 21.53
N LYS A 727 -33.60 9.24 20.29
CA LYS A 727 -32.98 8.23 19.39
C LYS A 727 -31.61 8.67 18.81
N ALA A 728 -31.23 9.95 18.93
CA ALA A 728 -30.14 10.55 18.15
C ALA A 728 -28.72 10.33 18.70
N GLU A 729 -28.54 10.09 19.99
CA GLU A 729 -27.20 9.98 20.62
C GLU A 729 -26.69 8.52 20.65
N LYS A 730 -26.75 7.85 19.50
CA LYS A 730 -26.07 6.56 19.29
C LYS A 730 -24.59 6.76 18.94
N PRO A 731 -23.70 5.80 19.28
CA PRO A 731 -22.29 5.86 18.91
C PRO A 731 -22.08 5.87 17.39
N LEU A 732 -20.85 6.12 16.96
CA LEU A 732 -20.44 6.08 15.55
C LEU A 732 -20.67 4.67 14.98
N VAL A 733 -21.81 4.48 14.31
CA VAL A 733 -22.20 3.26 13.62
C VAL A 733 -22.34 3.59 12.13
N VAL A 734 -21.39 3.10 11.33
CA VAL A 734 -21.42 3.18 9.87
C VAL A 734 -22.62 2.37 9.37
N HIS A 735 -23.66 3.04 8.88
CA HIS A 735 -24.89 2.39 8.41
C HIS A 735 -25.44 3.04 7.15
N LYS A 736 -25.82 2.22 6.17
CA LYS A 736 -26.28 2.61 4.82
C LYS A 736 -27.44 3.61 4.78
N ASP A 737 -28.23 3.69 5.86
CA ASP A 737 -29.40 4.57 5.98
C ASP A 737 -29.10 5.87 6.75
N GLN A 738 -27.86 6.07 7.22
CA GLN A 738 -27.41 7.26 7.95
C GLN A 738 -26.39 8.09 7.17
N GLY A 739 -25.74 7.52 6.17
CA GLY A 739 -24.72 8.17 5.35
C GLY A 739 -24.05 7.22 4.37
N ALA A 740 -23.02 7.71 3.68
CA ALA A 740 -22.19 6.95 2.75
C ALA A 740 -20.73 7.42 2.80
N PHE A 741 -19.80 6.59 2.32
CA PHE A 741 -18.41 7.02 2.13
C PHE A 741 -18.30 7.93 0.89
N ASP A 742 -18.00 9.21 1.13
CA ASP A 742 -18.06 10.26 0.12
C ASP A 742 -16.73 10.33 -0.64
N THR A 743 -16.60 9.49 -1.68
CA THR A 743 -15.40 9.43 -2.53
C THR A 743 -15.08 10.76 -3.22
N ASN A 744 -16.08 11.64 -3.33
CA ASN A 744 -15.97 12.97 -3.91
C ASN A 744 -15.47 14.05 -2.92
N ASP A 745 -15.42 13.78 -1.60
CA ASP A 745 -14.94 14.72 -0.58
C ASP A 745 -13.43 14.59 -0.33
N PHE A 746 -12.74 15.73 -0.32
CA PHE A 746 -11.29 15.89 -0.10
C PHE A 746 -11.02 16.97 0.97
N SER A 747 -12.03 17.37 1.75
CA SER A 747 -11.95 18.42 2.79
C SER A 747 -11.30 17.96 4.10
N VAL A 748 -10.79 16.73 4.14
CA VAL A 748 -9.92 16.23 5.20
C VAL A 748 -8.68 15.61 4.55
N PHE A 749 -7.50 16.05 4.97
CA PHE A 749 -6.21 15.55 4.47
C PHE A 749 -5.11 15.79 5.52
N ALA A 750 -4.02 15.01 5.40
CA ALA A 750 -2.80 15.18 6.18
C ALA A 750 -1.57 15.26 5.27
N VAL A 751 -0.68 16.19 5.58
CA VAL A 751 0.51 16.56 4.79
C VAL A 751 1.61 17.08 5.73
N TYR A 752 2.89 16.90 5.40
CA TYR A 752 3.96 17.60 6.11
C TYR A 752 4.01 19.07 5.67
N GLY A 753 4.28 20.00 6.59
CA GLY A 753 4.32 21.42 6.27
C GLY A 753 5.33 21.76 5.16
N ASP A 754 6.45 21.02 5.11
CA ASP A 754 7.50 21.15 4.09
C ASP A 754 7.00 20.76 2.68
N ASP A 755 6.31 19.63 2.60
CA ASP A 755 5.68 19.15 1.36
C ASP A 755 4.55 20.09 0.90
N TYR A 756 3.79 20.65 1.86
CA TYR A 756 2.76 21.63 1.55
C TYR A 756 3.35 22.92 0.97
N VAL A 757 4.38 23.51 1.61
CA VAL A 757 5.04 24.74 1.14
C VAL A 757 5.65 24.52 -0.26
N GLN A 758 6.40 23.43 -0.45
CA GLN A 758 7.00 23.10 -1.75
C GLN A 758 5.95 22.99 -2.86
N MET A 759 4.83 22.30 -2.61
CA MET A 759 3.79 22.10 -3.62
C MET A 759 2.95 23.36 -3.84
N LEU A 760 2.81 24.23 -2.83
CA LEU A 760 2.14 25.52 -2.94
C LEU A 760 2.91 26.49 -3.83
N ASP A 761 4.24 26.57 -3.68
CA ASP A 761 5.06 27.46 -4.49
C ASP A 761 5.16 26.99 -5.94
N VAL A 762 5.37 25.68 -6.18
CA VAL A 762 5.29 25.10 -7.54
C VAL A 762 3.92 25.35 -8.19
N PHE A 763 2.82 25.29 -7.42
CA PHE A 763 1.49 25.58 -7.94
C PHE A 763 1.31 27.07 -8.27
N ARG A 764 1.82 27.98 -7.43
CA ARG A 764 1.83 29.43 -7.67
C ARG A 764 2.60 29.77 -8.96
N GLU A 765 3.79 29.21 -9.16
CA GLU A 765 4.59 29.42 -10.38
C GLU A 765 3.87 28.95 -11.64
N LYS A 766 3.23 27.77 -11.58
CA LYS A 766 2.60 27.12 -12.73
C LYS A 766 1.22 27.67 -13.11
N HIS A 767 0.46 28.19 -12.14
CA HIS A 767 -0.95 28.56 -12.33
C HIS A 767 -1.30 30.00 -11.89
N GLY A 768 -0.39 30.72 -11.23
CA GLY A 768 -0.63 32.08 -10.69
C GLY A 768 -1.45 32.11 -9.40
N GLU A 769 -1.40 33.22 -8.67
CA GLU A 769 -2.13 33.34 -7.39
C GLU A 769 -3.65 33.25 -7.54
N ASP A 770 -4.23 33.78 -8.63
CA ASP A 770 -5.68 33.76 -8.86
C ASP A 770 -6.26 32.33 -8.94
N ALA A 771 -5.46 31.34 -9.34
CA ALA A 771 -5.88 29.93 -9.34
C ALA A 771 -6.22 29.44 -7.93
N LEU A 772 -5.49 29.89 -6.90
CA LEU A 772 -5.75 29.55 -5.49
C LEU A 772 -7.10 30.09 -4.98
N THR A 773 -7.79 30.93 -5.74
CA THR A 773 -9.12 31.47 -5.38
C THR A 773 -10.28 30.63 -5.92
N ASN A 774 -10.02 29.74 -6.90
CA ASN A 774 -11.05 29.01 -7.65
C ASN A 774 -10.98 27.47 -7.52
N MET A 775 -10.24 26.93 -6.54
CA MET A 775 -10.20 25.48 -6.26
C MET A 775 -11.27 25.07 -5.23
N LEU A 776 -11.80 23.85 -5.33
CA LEU A 776 -12.69 23.25 -4.32
C LEU A 776 -11.93 22.81 -3.05
N ASP A 777 -10.71 22.31 -3.22
CA ASP A 777 -9.83 21.75 -2.20
C ASP A 777 -8.36 21.77 -2.69
N LEU A 778 -7.42 21.15 -1.95
CA LEU A 778 -5.98 21.18 -2.27
C LEU A 778 -5.51 20.04 -3.17
N ALA A 779 -6.34 19.03 -3.48
CA ALA A 779 -5.89 17.87 -4.25
C ALA A 779 -5.29 18.20 -5.63
N PRO A 780 -5.78 19.22 -6.40
CA PRO A 780 -5.17 19.62 -7.66
C PRO A 780 -3.67 20.00 -7.57
N MET A 781 -3.20 20.45 -6.41
CA MET A 781 -1.79 20.79 -6.20
C MET A 781 -0.88 19.56 -6.27
N PHE A 782 -1.35 18.40 -5.77
CA PHE A 782 -0.54 17.19 -5.63
C PHE A 782 -0.70 16.21 -6.81
N ILE A 783 -1.84 16.23 -7.51
CA ILE A 783 -2.17 15.26 -8.58
C ILE A 783 -1.14 15.25 -9.74
N SER A 784 -0.44 16.36 -9.97
CA SER A 784 0.49 16.49 -11.11
C SER A 784 1.99 16.37 -10.77
N HIS A 785 2.35 15.97 -9.54
CA HIS A 785 3.75 15.99 -9.08
C HIS A 785 4.35 14.57 -8.91
N PRO A 786 5.52 14.26 -9.51
CA PRO A 786 6.03 12.88 -9.57
C PRO A 786 6.70 12.35 -8.29
N SER A 787 6.95 13.20 -7.28
CA SER A 787 7.61 12.82 -6.02
C SER A 787 6.66 12.53 -4.85
N ILE A 788 5.42 13.01 -4.89
CA ILE A 788 4.46 12.87 -3.78
C ILE A 788 3.22 12.12 -4.22
N HIS A 789 3.01 10.95 -3.62
CA HIS A 789 1.83 10.11 -3.80
C HIS A 789 0.62 10.63 -3.00
N ILE A 790 -0.58 10.49 -3.54
CA ILE A 790 -1.83 10.76 -2.81
C ILE A 790 -2.47 9.44 -2.39
N LEU A 791 -2.26 9.03 -1.14
CA LEU A 791 -2.94 7.85 -0.61
C LEU A 791 -4.37 8.21 -0.21
N ARG A 792 -5.34 7.69 -0.97
CA ARG A 792 -6.76 7.68 -0.59
C ARG A 792 -7.18 6.30 -0.13
N ALA A 793 -7.79 6.21 1.05
CA ALA A 793 -8.36 4.99 1.59
C ALA A 793 -9.67 5.30 2.31
N VAL A 794 -10.57 4.31 2.38
CA VAL A 794 -11.77 4.37 3.23
C VAL A 794 -11.33 4.45 4.69
N GLU A 795 -11.75 5.49 5.40
CA GLU A 795 -11.45 5.68 6.81
C GLU A 795 -12.71 5.40 7.65
N PRO A 796 -12.90 4.16 8.13
CA PRO A 796 -14.14 3.74 8.79
C PRO A 796 -14.38 4.42 10.14
N THR A 797 -13.34 5.02 10.74
CA THR A 797 -13.46 5.72 12.02
C THR A 797 -13.69 7.22 11.88
N LEU A 798 -13.58 7.81 10.67
CA LEU A 798 -13.87 9.22 10.40
C LEU A 798 -15.28 9.40 9.85
N ARG A 799 -16.14 10.03 10.64
CA ARG A 799 -17.46 10.49 10.24
C ARG A 799 -17.47 12.00 10.08
N LEU A 800 -17.98 12.51 8.95
CA LEU A 800 -18.34 13.92 8.80
C LEU A 800 -19.85 14.07 9.01
N ARG A 801 -20.22 14.86 10.01
CA ARG A 801 -21.63 15.22 10.23
C ARG A 801 -22.13 16.09 9.08
N TYR A 802 -23.41 15.97 8.72
CA TYR A 802 -23.96 16.67 7.57
C TYR A 802 -23.74 18.19 7.65
N ARG A 803 -23.26 18.77 6.54
CA ARG A 803 -23.02 20.20 6.35
C ARG A 803 -23.53 20.64 4.98
N PRO A 804 -24.13 21.84 4.83
CA PRO A 804 -24.57 22.33 3.53
C PRO A 804 -23.37 22.60 2.61
N LYS A 805 -23.25 21.84 1.50
CA LYS A 805 -22.20 22.04 0.49
C LYS A 805 -22.63 23.12 -0.51
N VAL A 806 -21.90 24.23 -0.57
CA VAL A 806 -22.14 25.35 -1.51
C VAL A 806 -21.22 25.23 -2.71
N CYS A 807 -21.76 24.85 -3.87
CA CYS A 807 -21.01 24.71 -5.11
C CYS A 807 -21.06 26.02 -5.91
N SER A 808 -19.91 26.69 -6.06
CA SER A 808 -19.80 27.96 -6.78
C SER A 808 -19.63 27.74 -8.28
N ASN A 809 -20.37 28.47 -9.10
CA ASN A 809 -20.25 28.46 -10.57
C ASN A 809 -18.91 29.06 -11.08
N ARG A 810 -18.01 29.50 -10.18
CA ARG A 810 -16.64 29.94 -10.50
C ARG A 810 -15.61 28.81 -10.43
N LEU A 811 -15.97 27.65 -9.88
CA LEU A 811 -15.12 26.47 -9.86
C LEU A 811 -14.91 25.92 -11.29
N PRO A 812 -13.74 25.35 -11.61
CA PRO A 812 -13.53 24.57 -12.83
C PRO A 812 -14.63 23.51 -13.03
N THR A 813 -14.96 23.20 -14.28
CA THR A 813 -16.09 22.32 -14.63
C THR A 813 -16.07 20.97 -13.90
N ALA A 814 -14.88 20.38 -13.71
CA ALA A 814 -14.70 19.14 -12.95
C ALA A 814 -14.97 19.31 -11.44
N ASP A 815 -14.47 20.39 -10.82
CA ASP A 815 -14.70 20.70 -9.40
C ASP A 815 -16.16 21.06 -9.12
N TYR A 816 -16.80 21.82 -10.01
CA TYR A 816 -18.22 22.11 -9.93
C TYR A 816 -19.05 20.81 -10.01
N ALA A 817 -18.78 19.94 -10.98
CA ALA A 817 -19.46 18.66 -11.12
C ALA A 817 -19.24 17.75 -9.89
N ARG A 818 -17.99 17.64 -9.40
CA ARG A 818 -17.61 16.87 -8.20
C ARG A 818 -18.33 17.38 -6.95
N CYS A 819 -18.40 18.70 -6.76
CA CYS A 819 -19.15 19.32 -5.67
C CYS A 819 -20.66 19.03 -5.77
N VAL A 820 -21.26 19.18 -6.96
CA VAL A 820 -22.70 18.96 -7.17
C VAL A 820 -23.07 17.48 -6.95
N LEU A 821 -22.23 16.54 -7.42
CA LEU A 821 -22.40 15.12 -7.19
C LEU A 821 -22.34 14.79 -5.69
N SER A 822 -21.25 15.16 -5.02
CA SER A 822 -21.04 14.99 -3.57
C SER A 822 -22.19 15.59 -2.73
N ARG A 823 -22.69 16.76 -3.12
CA ARG A 823 -23.87 17.41 -2.51
C ARG A 823 -25.15 16.61 -2.73
N SER A 824 -25.33 15.98 -3.89
CA SER A 824 -26.53 15.16 -4.17
C SER A 824 -26.49 13.81 -3.44
N GLU A 825 -25.31 13.19 -3.34
CA GLU A 825 -25.10 11.92 -2.64
C GLU A 825 -25.26 12.07 -1.12
N THR A 826 -24.86 13.21 -0.54
CA THR A 826 -25.00 13.51 0.90
C THR A 826 -26.39 14.00 1.33
N LEU A 827 -27.38 14.06 0.43
CA LEU A 827 -28.76 14.42 0.83
C LEU A 827 -29.46 13.29 1.60
N ALA A 828 -29.68 12.14 0.96
CA ALA A 828 -30.33 10.94 1.52
C ALA A 828 -30.34 9.81 0.47
N THR A 829 -30.65 8.58 0.87
CA THR A 829 -30.81 7.49 -0.09
C THR A 829 -32.01 7.70 -1.02
N LYS A 830 -31.97 7.11 -2.23
CA LYS A 830 -33.10 7.12 -3.18
C LYS A 830 -34.40 6.57 -2.54
N ALA A 831 -34.29 5.58 -1.65
CA ALA A 831 -35.44 5.03 -0.94
C ALA A 831 -36.03 6.01 0.09
N GLN A 832 -35.18 6.73 0.83
CA GLN A 832 -35.60 7.74 1.79
C GLN A 832 -36.33 8.91 1.11
N LEU A 833 -35.74 9.45 0.04
CA LEU A 833 -36.37 10.50 -0.77
C LEU A 833 -37.68 10.02 -1.39
N ALA A 834 -37.71 8.82 -1.96
CA ALA A 834 -38.92 8.24 -2.53
C ALA A 834 -40.04 8.09 -1.49
N LYS A 835 -39.76 7.60 -0.27
CA LYS A 835 -40.78 7.44 0.79
C LYS A 835 -41.39 8.78 1.22
N ILE A 836 -40.58 9.83 1.31
CA ILE A 836 -41.04 11.18 1.68
C ILE A 836 -41.86 11.83 0.56
N ILE A 837 -41.52 11.58 -0.71
CA ILE A 837 -42.27 12.06 -1.88
C ILE A 837 -43.57 11.26 -2.07
N PHE A 838 -43.53 9.94 -2.05
CA PHE A 838 -44.73 9.12 -2.27
C PHE A 838 -45.74 9.28 -1.13
N SER A 839 -45.33 9.32 0.13
CA SER A 839 -46.25 9.62 1.24
C SER A 839 -46.88 11.03 1.18
N HIS A 840 -46.34 11.94 0.35
CA HIS A 840 -46.92 13.25 0.06
C HIS A 840 -47.88 13.20 -1.15
N LEU A 841 -47.65 12.27 -2.10
CA LEU A 841 -48.55 12.04 -3.24
C LEU A 841 -49.76 11.18 -2.87
N SER A 842 -49.63 10.26 -1.91
CA SER A 842 -50.74 9.44 -1.37
C SER A 842 -51.81 10.24 -0.60
N GLY A 843 -51.66 11.56 -0.46
CA GLY A 843 -52.74 12.45 -0.01
C GLY A 843 -53.65 12.95 -1.13
N LYS A 844 -53.58 12.34 -2.33
CA LYS A 844 -54.36 12.72 -3.54
C LYS A 844 -55.30 11.62 -4.05
N SER A 845 -55.52 10.55 -3.28
CA SER A 845 -56.39 9.40 -3.62
C SER A 845 -57.55 9.29 -2.65
#